data_AF-A0A6T9Y3U7-F1
#
_entry.id   AF-A0A6T9Y3U7-F1
#
_cell.length_a   1.000
_cell.length_b   1.000
_cell.length_c   1.000
_cell.angle_alpha   90.00
_cell.angle_beta   90.00
_cell.angle_gamma   90.00
#
_symmetry.space_group_name_H-M   'P 1'
#
loop_
_entity.id
_entity.type
_entity.pdbx_description
1 polymer ?
#
loop_
_entity_poly.entity_id
_entity_poly.type
_entity_poly.pdbx_seq_one_letter_code
_entity_poly.pdbx_strand_id
1 'polypeptide(L)'
;MTIFNRLSVVQLTLLGTGTLFLSIAFLAYKDISQLVNNMSAAEQDERIVTLISAVERVAHHHAVERGLTAGYLGNPNADSKQKVVSQRKKADEAFQNLRAISNEKWPEDLGIGVILQPLVDVETNKTAMRETVDSLNGAKAFSYYSDLNKRALNAANAFTILLSDKNAKQYLLQGLTLAGLKERLGQRRGKINAVLAKRSINPNTKIEINSYTGDITYLSEKLTLGLNGDFKTEFANAMSSSTSTQVESIAANVVATDVNFSSLPANSEWFKLATAQIGQVATVLSKVFDTAKQESYSNVASAQSSLTAIIIIIVVVALFIALIYKVLIGIITQQLTILVSNLDKIAQKGDLTIDVSMSTSNELGEISRSVNTTILALRDLIRGLGQSIGTSTRLSGKLESACAEMLSDAGNTQQLTANIASAIEEVAVTSREIASSSLDTLNASKKLDELADQSLAANDNIRNSMTVLSEDIRGVQTNAAQMELKVTEISSILETINTLSDQTNLLALNAAIEAARAGDHGRGFAVVADEVRKLAQSSRESSDKISSLLVSLKEASVVVVNDINKNVSSISTSMDTTVEGRATAEKVKEAASELEGMANSMSSAAEQQSVTTEEVAKDVVSVEEAARHELYIAEQLSELSNEMQQNNDLLQRTIDGFKAD
;
A
#
# COMPACT_ATOMS: atom_id res chain seq x y z
N MET A 1 -7.30 -28.91 18.88
CA MET A 1 -6.83 -27.87 17.93
C MET A 1 -7.19 -26.44 18.34
N THR A 2 -8.26 -26.19 19.10
CA THR A 2 -8.71 -24.83 19.48
C THR A 2 -7.84 -24.07 20.49
N ILE A 3 -7.00 -24.75 21.29
CA ILE A 3 -6.09 -24.11 22.25
C ILE A 3 -4.87 -23.48 21.57
N PHE A 4 -4.33 -24.11 20.53
CA PHE A 4 -3.11 -23.62 19.85
C PHE A 4 -3.33 -22.30 19.09
N ASN A 5 -4.55 -22.05 18.61
CA ASN A 5 -4.88 -20.82 17.90
C ASN A 5 -4.94 -19.57 18.80
N ARG A 6 -4.91 -19.73 20.13
CA ARG A 6 -4.91 -18.61 21.09
C ARG A 6 -3.53 -18.28 21.67
N LEU A 7 -2.53 -19.10 21.35
CA LEU A 7 -1.18 -18.93 21.88
C LEU A 7 -0.38 -17.96 21.01
N SER A 8 0.37 -17.05 21.63
CA SER A 8 1.31 -16.20 20.90
C SER A 8 2.43 -17.05 20.27
N VAL A 9 3.11 -16.51 19.25
CA VAL A 9 4.28 -17.16 18.65
C VAL A 9 5.32 -17.53 19.72
N VAL A 10 5.47 -16.70 20.76
CA VAL A 10 6.35 -16.97 21.91
C VAL A 10 5.85 -18.14 22.75
N GLN A 11 4.54 -18.26 22.96
CA GLN A 11 3.95 -19.38 23.71
C GLN A 11 3.99 -20.70 22.92
N LEU A 12 3.76 -20.66 21.61
CA LEU A 12 3.89 -21.82 20.72
C LEU A 12 5.33 -22.31 20.63
N THR A 13 6.29 -21.38 20.50
CA THR A 13 7.71 -21.73 20.55
C THR A 13 8.06 -22.32 21.91
N LEU A 14 7.68 -21.71 23.03
CA LEU A 14 7.86 -22.25 24.39
C LEU A 14 7.30 -23.68 24.54
N LEU A 15 6.12 -23.97 24.00
CA LEU A 15 5.53 -25.30 24.03
C LEU A 15 6.36 -26.32 23.24
N GLY A 16 6.80 -25.95 22.04
CA GLY A 16 7.73 -26.75 21.24
C GLY A 16 9.06 -27.00 21.97
N THR A 17 9.63 -25.95 22.56
CA THR A 17 10.86 -26.06 23.36
C THR A 17 10.72 -27.00 24.55
N GLY A 18 9.56 -26.95 25.23
CA GLY A 18 9.31 -27.73 26.43
C GLY A 18 9.31 -29.22 26.13
N THR A 19 8.74 -29.61 24.99
CA THR A 19 8.75 -31.02 24.55
C THR A 19 10.15 -31.52 24.19
N LEU A 20 10.96 -30.68 23.54
CA LEU A 20 12.35 -31.00 23.23
C LEU A 20 13.19 -31.11 24.52
N PHE A 21 12.99 -30.18 25.46
CA PHE A 21 13.69 -30.17 26.75
C PHE A 21 13.34 -31.40 27.59
N LEU A 22 12.07 -31.80 27.64
CA LEU A 22 11.64 -33.03 28.30
C LEU A 22 12.30 -34.28 27.69
N SER A 23 12.43 -34.32 26.37
CA SER A 23 13.08 -35.43 25.66
C SER A 23 14.58 -35.51 25.98
N ILE A 24 15.27 -34.36 25.97
CA ILE A 24 16.68 -34.26 26.34
C ILE A 24 16.89 -34.62 27.82
N ALA A 25 16.03 -34.13 28.70
CA ALA A 25 16.09 -34.43 30.13
C ALA A 25 15.89 -35.93 30.41
N PHE A 26 14.98 -36.59 29.68
CA PHE A 26 14.77 -38.03 29.77
C PHE A 26 16.00 -38.84 29.32
N LEU A 27 16.61 -38.47 28.20
CA LEU A 27 17.84 -39.11 27.71
C LEU A 27 19.00 -38.89 28.69
N ALA A 28 19.19 -37.66 29.17
CA ALA A 28 20.19 -37.32 30.18
C ALA A 28 20.01 -38.14 31.46
N TYR A 29 18.77 -38.28 31.94
CA TYR A 29 18.45 -39.11 33.10
C TYR A 29 18.82 -40.58 32.87
N LYS A 30 18.48 -41.13 31.71
CA LYS A 30 18.81 -42.52 31.34
C LYS A 30 20.32 -42.75 31.32
N ASP A 31 21.08 -41.86 30.68
CA ASP A 31 22.54 -41.98 30.56
C ASP A 31 23.24 -41.82 31.91
N ILE A 32 22.82 -40.83 32.72
CA ILE A 32 23.34 -40.65 34.08
C ILE A 32 23.02 -41.88 34.93
N SER A 33 21.78 -42.38 34.90
CA SER A 33 21.39 -43.57 35.66
C SER A 33 22.23 -44.79 35.27
N GLN A 34 22.47 -44.99 33.97
CA GLN A 34 23.33 -46.07 33.49
C GLN A 34 24.78 -45.92 33.96
N LEU A 35 25.35 -44.72 33.89
CA LEU A 35 26.73 -44.47 34.33
C LEU A 35 26.91 -44.57 35.84
N VAL A 36 25.92 -44.14 36.63
CA VAL A 36 25.90 -44.34 38.08
C VAL A 36 25.84 -45.83 38.42
N ASN A 37 25.01 -46.61 37.72
CA ASN A 37 24.97 -48.06 37.90
C ASN A 37 26.30 -48.74 37.55
N ASN A 38 26.95 -48.31 36.46
CA ASN A 38 28.26 -48.82 36.08
C ASN A 38 29.35 -48.47 37.10
N MET A 39 29.35 -47.25 37.64
CA MET A 39 30.27 -46.82 38.69
C MET A 39 30.06 -47.64 39.96
N SER A 40 28.81 -47.82 40.40
CA SER A 40 28.47 -48.64 41.56
C SER A 40 28.87 -50.11 41.37
N ALA A 41 28.72 -50.66 40.17
CA ALA A 41 29.17 -52.02 39.86
C ALA A 41 30.70 -52.13 39.89
N ALA A 42 31.43 -51.14 39.37
CA ALA A 42 32.89 -51.10 39.40
C ALA A 42 33.43 -51.01 40.83
N GLU A 43 32.84 -50.16 41.69
CA GLU A 43 33.18 -50.06 43.12
C GLU A 43 32.92 -51.37 43.86
N GLN A 44 31.80 -52.05 43.54
CA GLN A 44 31.50 -53.35 44.10
C GLN A 44 32.52 -54.41 43.68
N ASP A 45 32.92 -54.44 42.39
CA ASP A 45 33.96 -55.34 41.90
C ASP A 45 35.30 -55.12 42.62
N GLU A 46 35.70 -53.87 42.86
CA GLU A 46 36.92 -53.53 43.61
C GLU A 46 36.92 -54.11 45.04
N ARG A 47 35.78 -53.99 45.71
CA ARG A 47 35.60 -54.57 47.05
C ARG A 47 35.67 -56.10 46.99
N ILE A 48 35.05 -56.73 46.00
CA ILE A 48 35.10 -58.20 45.82
C ILE A 48 36.53 -58.65 45.51
N VAL A 49 37.28 -57.96 44.65
CA VAL A 49 38.69 -58.26 44.36
C VAL A 49 39.54 -58.16 45.63
N THR A 50 39.30 -57.15 46.47
CA THR A 50 39.97 -56.97 47.76
C THR A 50 39.63 -58.11 48.73
N LEU A 51 38.37 -58.53 48.77
CA LEU A 51 37.91 -59.67 49.56
C LEU A 51 38.57 -60.98 49.10
N ILE A 52 38.59 -61.27 47.79
CA ILE A 52 39.26 -62.45 47.21
C ILE A 52 40.74 -62.46 47.57
N SER A 53 41.41 -61.31 47.49
CA SER A 53 42.82 -61.16 47.89
C SER A 53 43.04 -61.39 49.38
N ALA A 54 42.08 -61.03 50.24
CA ALA A 54 42.14 -61.33 51.67
C ALA A 54 41.97 -62.84 51.93
N VAL A 55 41.06 -63.51 51.21
CA VAL A 55 40.87 -64.97 51.32
C VAL A 55 42.10 -65.74 50.83
N GLU A 56 42.72 -65.35 49.71
CA GLU A 56 43.97 -65.99 49.26
C GLU A 56 45.07 -65.84 50.32
N ARG A 57 45.21 -64.67 50.95
CA ARG A 57 46.19 -64.46 52.02
C ARG A 57 45.95 -65.36 53.23
N VAL A 58 44.70 -65.65 53.57
CA VAL A 58 44.36 -66.67 54.59
C VAL A 58 44.87 -68.04 54.17
N ALA A 59 44.61 -68.47 52.93
CA ALA A 59 45.12 -69.74 52.41
C ALA A 59 46.66 -69.77 52.39
N HIS A 60 47.31 -68.68 51.99
CA HIS A 60 48.76 -68.58 51.94
C HIS A 60 49.39 -68.75 53.32
N HIS A 61 48.95 -67.97 54.32
CA HIS A 61 49.57 -68.00 55.64
C HIS A 61 49.31 -69.30 56.40
N HIS A 62 48.15 -69.95 56.20
CA HIS A 62 47.90 -71.28 56.74
C HIS A 62 48.63 -72.40 55.98
N ALA A 63 48.92 -72.24 54.68
CA ALA A 63 49.84 -73.13 53.95
C ALA A 63 51.28 -73.06 54.50
N VAL A 64 51.75 -71.86 54.86
CA VAL A 64 53.06 -71.67 55.49
C VAL A 64 53.06 -72.24 56.90
N GLU A 65 52.00 -72.00 57.69
CA GLU A 65 51.84 -72.58 59.02
C GLU A 65 51.86 -74.11 58.99
N ARG A 66 51.17 -74.73 58.03
CA ARG A 66 51.22 -76.19 57.80
C ARG A 66 52.65 -76.67 57.57
N GLY A 67 53.39 -75.99 56.69
CA GLY A 67 54.76 -76.36 56.34
C GLY A 67 55.70 -76.30 57.54
N LEU A 68 55.64 -75.22 58.31
CA LEU A 68 56.44 -75.04 59.52
C LEU A 68 56.02 -76.02 60.63
N THR A 69 54.72 -76.28 60.78
CA THR A 69 54.18 -77.25 61.73
C THR A 69 54.66 -78.66 61.42
N ALA A 70 54.62 -79.07 60.15
CA ALA A 70 55.13 -80.37 59.73
C ALA A 70 56.65 -80.49 59.98
N GLY A 71 57.40 -79.41 59.77
CA GLY A 71 58.83 -79.35 60.10
C GLY A 71 59.10 -79.46 61.60
N TYR A 72 58.33 -78.74 62.43
CA TYR A 72 58.42 -78.79 63.89
C TYR A 72 58.09 -80.17 64.44
N LEU A 73 56.99 -80.80 64.01
CA LEU A 73 56.61 -82.15 64.45
C LEU A 73 57.61 -83.22 63.98
N GLY A 74 58.29 -83.00 62.85
CA GLY A 74 59.31 -83.93 62.33
C GLY A 74 60.66 -83.82 63.03
N ASN A 75 61.03 -82.64 63.53
CA ASN A 75 62.26 -82.40 64.31
C ASN A 75 62.04 -81.27 65.33
N PRO A 76 61.46 -81.59 66.52
CA PRO A 76 61.11 -80.59 67.51
C PRO A 76 62.33 -79.89 68.10
N ASN A 77 62.45 -78.57 67.91
CA ASN A 77 63.47 -77.74 68.55
C ASN A 77 62.92 -76.32 68.80
N ALA A 78 63.65 -75.51 69.58
CA ALA A 78 63.23 -74.17 69.96
C ALA A 78 63.02 -73.26 68.74
N ASP A 79 63.95 -73.30 67.78
CA ASP A 79 63.90 -72.47 66.57
C ASP A 79 62.71 -72.82 65.67
N SER A 80 62.43 -74.11 65.47
CA SER A 80 61.28 -74.57 64.67
C SER A 80 59.96 -74.24 65.36
N LYS A 81 59.89 -74.31 66.70
CA LYS A 81 58.72 -73.83 67.47
C LYS A 81 58.52 -72.33 67.31
N GLN A 82 59.58 -71.53 67.43
CA GLN A 82 59.50 -70.07 67.28
C GLN A 82 59.01 -69.66 65.88
N LYS A 83 59.48 -70.34 64.83
CA LYS A 83 59.00 -70.11 63.45
C LYS A 83 57.50 -70.40 63.31
N VAL A 84 57.01 -71.49 63.90
CA VAL A 84 55.57 -71.80 63.93
C VAL A 84 54.79 -70.70 64.65
N VAL A 85 55.20 -70.33 65.87
CA VAL A 85 54.51 -69.28 66.65
C VAL A 85 54.51 -67.93 65.93
N SER A 86 55.60 -67.55 65.29
CA SER A 86 55.67 -66.32 64.48
C SER A 86 54.71 -66.38 63.29
N GLN A 87 54.62 -67.52 62.61
CA GLN A 87 53.70 -67.68 61.49
C GLN A 87 52.23 -67.72 61.90
N ARG A 88 51.91 -68.24 63.10
CA ARG A 88 50.55 -68.24 63.67
C ARG A 88 49.98 -66.82 63.75
N LYS A 89 50.79 -65.85 64.20
CA LYS A 89 50.39 -64.43 64.27
C LYS A 89 49.97 -63.90 62.89
N LYS A 90 50.78 -64.16 61.85
CA LYS A 90 50.47 -63.76 60.47
C LYS A 90 49.20 -64.43 59.93
N ALA A 91 48.99 -65.70 60.26
CA ALA A 91 47.80 -66.43 59.86
C ALA A 91 46.53 -65.90 60.55
N ASP A 92 46.64 -65.52 61.83
CA ASP A 92 45.55 -64.91 62.59
C ASP A 92 45.24 -63.49 62.11
N GLU A 93 46.26 -62.67 61.87
CA GLU A 93 46.13 -61.33 61.28
C GLU A 93 45.45 -61.39 59.91
N ALA A 94 45.81 -62.35 59.06
CA ALA A 94 45.18 -62.53 57.75
C ALA A 94 43.68 -62.87 57.87
N PHE A 95 43.31 -63.73 58.81
CA PHE A 95 41.91 -64.08 59.04
C PHE A 95 41.12 -62.94 59.69
N GLN A 96 41.73 -62.19 60.61
CA GLN A 96 41.14 -60.98 61.19
C GLN A 96 40.88 -59.92 60.12
N ASN A 97 41.83 -59.70 59.21
CA ASN A 97 41.65 -58.78 58.08
C ASN A 97 40.52 -59.24 57.15
N LEU A 98 40.44 -60.54 56.83
CA LEU A 98 39.31 -61.09 56.08
C LEU A 98 37.97 -60.83 56.79
N ARG A 99 37.89 -61.03 58.12
CA ARG A 99 36.69 -60.76 58.91
C ARG A 99 36.33 -59.27 58.95
N ALA A 100 37.33 -58.39 59.00
CA ALA A 100 37.09 -56.95 58.95
C ALA A 100 36.40 -56.57 57.62
N ILE A 101 36.93 -57.04 56.49
CA ILE A 101 36.38 -56.76 55.15
C ILE A 101 35.00 -57.41 54.98
N SER A 102 34.81 -58.66 55.42
CA SER A 102 33.53 -59.36 55.24
C SER A 102 32.41 -58.87 56.16
N ASN A 103 32.74 -58.20 57.27
CA ASN A 103 31.78 -57.56 58.17
C ASN A 103 31.37 -56.14 57.72
N GLU A 104 32.00 -55.59 56.68
CA GLU A 104 31.51 -54.35 56.06
C GLU A 104 30.09 -54.52 55.51
N LYS A 105 29.45 -53.41 55.13
CA LYS A 105 28.11 -53.47 54.52
C LYS A 105 28.21 -54.03 53.10
N TRP A 106 27.62 -55.21 52.89
CA TRP A 106 27.49 -55.88 51.59
C TRP A 106 26.01 -55.97 51.19
N PRO A 107 25.68 -55.88 49.89
CA PRO A 107 24.36 -56.24 49.39
C PRO A 107 24.01 -57.69 49.78
N GLU A 108 22.78 -57.90 50.28
CA GLU A 108 22.35 -59.21 50.83
C GLU A 108 22.36 -60.32 49.77
N ASP A 109 22.08 -59.97 48.52
CA ASP A 109 22.05 -60.86 47.36
C ASP A 109 23.43 -61.46 47.00
N LEU A 110 24.52 -60.84 47.45
CA LEU A 110 25.88 -61.36 47.22
C LEU A 110 26.25 -62.55 48.12
N GLY A 111 25.51 -62.79 49.20
CA GLY A 111 25.70 -63.98 50.05
C GLY A 111 27.10 -64.13 50.65
N ILE A 112 27.80 -63.01 50.93
CA ILE A 112 29.21 -63.01 51.39
C ILE A 112 29.43 -63.92 52.61
N GLY A 113 28.55 -63.81 53.62
CA GLY A 113 28.61 -64.65 54.82
C GLY A 113 28.41 -66.14 54.51
N VAL A 114 27.50 -66.47 53.60
CA VAL A 114 27.20 -67.86 53.20
C VAL A 114 28.42 -68.50 52.51
N ILE A 115 29.08 -67.76 51.63
CA ILE A 115 30.28 -68.23 50.92
C ILE A 115 31.46 -68.45 51.89
N LEU A 116 31.60 -67.59 52.91
CA LEU A 116 32.69 -67.71 53.89
C LEU A 116 32.42 -68.72 55.01
N GLN A 117 31.16 -69.08 55.26
CA GLN A 117 30.80 -69.91 56.41
C GLN A 117 31.63 -71.20 56.52
N PRO A 118 31.84 -71.99 55.44
CA PRO A 118 32.64 -73.21 55.54
C PRO A 118 34.09 -72.99 55.96
N LEU A 119 34.68 -71.82 55.65
CA LEU A 119 36.02 -71.42 56.09
C LEU A 119 35.99 -70.93 57.55
N VAL A 120 34.98 -70.17 57.94
CA VAL A 120 34.81 -69.71 59.32
C VAL A 120 34.66 -70.90 60.27
N ASP A 121 33.86 -71.91 59.89
CA ASP A 121 33.62 -73.11 60.69
C ASP A 121 34.91 -73.88 60.98
N VAL A 122 35.77 -74.08 59.97
CA VAL A 122 37.04 -74.78 60.18
C VAL A 122 37.97 -73.94 61.05
N GLU A 123 38.02 -72.62 60.85
CA GLU A 123 38.84 -71.70 61.63
C GLU A 123 38.52 -71.68 63.12
N THR A 124 37.26 -71.91 63.51
CA THR A 124 36.87 -72.00 64.94
C THR A 124 37.62 -73.11 65.69
N ASN A 125 38.05 -74.17 65.00
CA ASN A 125 38.76 -75.30 65.59
C ASN A 125 40.30 -75.12 65.58
N LYS A 126 40.82 -73.99 65.11
CA LYS A 126 42.27 -73.76 64.92
C LYS A 126 43.05 -73.81 66.22
N THR A 127 42.50 -73.23 67.29
CA THR A 127 43.16 -73.19 68.60
C THR A 127 43.39 -74.61 69.14
N ALA A 128 42.35 -75.46 69.13
CA ALA A 128 42.46 -76.85 69.56
C ALA A 128 43.48 -77.63 68.71
N MET A 129 43.51 -77.41 67.39
CA MET A 129 44.51 -78.04 66.53
C MET A 129 45.94 -77.61 66.93
N ARG A 130 46.17 -76.32 67.17
CA ARG A 130 47.47 -75.78 67.60
C ARG A 130 47.93 -76.35 68.96
N GLU A 131 47.02 -76.58 69.90
CA GLU A 131 47.33 -77.21 71.19
C GLU A 131 47.84 -78.66 71.03
N THR A 132 47.24 -79.44 70.12
CA THR A 132 47.76 -80.79 69.83
C THR A 132 49.13 -80.74 69.15
N VAL A 133 49.42 -79.71 68.33
CA VAL A 133 50.74 -79.50 67.73
C VAL A 133 51.77 -79.17 68.79
N ASP A 134 51.42 -78.30 69.75
CA ASP A 134 52.32 -77.86 70.81
C ASP A 134 52.65 -78.98 71.82
N SER A 135 51.73 -79.95 71.97
CA SER A 135 51.94 -81.19 72.73
C SER A 135 52.56 -82.34 71.91
N LEU A 136 53.03 -82.05 70.68
CA LEU A 136 53.63 -83.02 69.74
C LEU A 136 52.71 -84.18 69.30
N ASN A 137 51.40 -84.06 69.52
CA ASN A 137 50.37 -85.02 69.13
C ASN A 137 49.60 -84.60 67.85
N GLY A 138 50.18 -83.70 67.06
CA GLY A 138 49.55 -83.06 65.90
C GLY A 138 49.48 -83.91 64.62
N ALA A 139 49.24 -85.22 64.70
CA ALA A 139 49.23 -86.09 63.51
C ALA A 139 48.22 -85.64 62.43
N LYS A 140 47.11 -85.01 62.85
CA LYS A 140 46.06 -84.46 61.96
C LYS A 140 46.34 -83.04 61.46
N ALA A 141 47.41 -82.38 61.91
CA ALA A 141 47.69 -80.98 61.58
C ALA A 141 47.86 -80.75 60.07
N PHE A 142 48.53 -81.69 59.38
CA PHE A 142 48.73 -81.60 57.93
C PHE A 142 47.39 -81.61 57.18
N SER A 143 46.48 -82.54 57.53
CA SER A 143 45.15 -82.63 56.90
C SER A 143 44.26 -81.44 57.27
N TYR A 144 44.31 -80.99 58.53
CA TYR A 144 43.52 -79.85 59.00
C TYR A 144 43.84 -78.57 58.22
N TYR A 145 45.12 -78.16 58.15
CA TYR A 145 45.48 -76.95 57.41
C TYR A 145 45.27 -77.09 55.90
N SER A 146 45.35 -78.31 55.36
CA SER A 146 45.03 -78.57 53.95
C SER A 146 43.53 -78.42 53.66
N ASP A 147 42.66 -78.84 54.59
CA ASP A 147 41.21 -78.62 54.48
C ASP A 147 40.84 -77.14 54.63
N LEU A 148 41.50 -76.42 55.54
CA LEU A 148 41.35 -74.97 55.70
C LEU A 148 41.74 -74.22 54.41
N ASN A 149 42.90 -74.52 53.85
CA ASN A 149 43.33 -73.90 52.59
C ASN A 149 42.37 -74.23 51.44
N LYS A 150 41.89 -75.47 51.35
CA LYS A 150 40.88 -75.87 50.36
C LYS A 150 39.61 -75.04 50.50
N ARG A 151 39.09 -74.86 51.72
CA ARG A 151 37.89 -74.05 51.99
C ARG A 151 38.12 -72.58 51.64
N ALA A 152 39.28 -72.03 51.95
CA ALA A 152 39.65 -70.67 51.57
C ALA A 152 39.70 -70.50 50.04
N LEU A 153 40.41 -71.37 49.32
CA LEU A 153 40.48 -71.29 47.86
C LEU A 153 39.12 -71.53 47.19
N ASN A 154 38.26 -72.38 47.75
CA ASN A 154 36.89 -72.56 47.26
C ASN A 154 36.03 -71.30 47.45
N ALA A 155 36.11 -70.66 48.62
CA ALA A 155 35.41 -69.39 48.87
C ALA A 155 35.91 -68.28 47.92
N ALA A 156 37.23 -68.17 47.73
CA ALA A 156 37.81 -67.24 46.79
C ALA A 156 37.33 -67.47 45.33
N ASN A 157 37.24 -68.73 44.89
CA ASN A 157 36.70 -69.07 43.58
C ASN A 157 35.21 -68.73 43.46
N ALA A 158 34.40 -68.99 44.49
CA ALA A 158 32.98 -68.65 44.49
C ALA A 158 32.75 -67.13 44.33
N PHE A 159 33.58 -66.31 44.99
CA PHE A 159 33.51 -64.85 44.84
C PHE A 159 33.81 -64.33 43.44
N THR A 160 34.59 -65.05 42.62
CA THR A 160 34.83 -64.62 41.22
C THR A 160 33.57 -64.63 40.36
N ILE A 161 32.54 -65.38 40.75
CA ILE A 161 31.26 -65.41 40.03
C ILE A 161 30.54 -64.07 40.16
N LEU A 162 30.70 -63.40 41.30
CA LEU A 162 30.06 -62.12 41.63
C LEU A 162 30.68 -60.92 40.90
N LEU A 163 31.83 -61.10 40.26
CA LEU A 163 32.52 -60.04 39.51
C LEU A 163 31.85 -59.77 38.16
N SER A 164 31.57 -58.50 37.91
CA SER A 164 31.07 -57.99 36.63
C SER A 164 32.21 -57.63 35.66
N ASP A 165 33.32 -57.13 36.19
CA ASP A 165 34.56 -56.85 35.45
C ASP A 165 35.18 -58.15 34.90
N LYS A 166 35.13 -58.27 33.58
CA LYS A 166 35.64 -59.43 32.84
C LYS A 166 37.15 -59.59 32.98
N ASN A 167 37.91 -58.49 32.99
CA ASN A 167 39.37 -58.52 33.03
C ASN A 167 39.83 -58.94 34.43
N ALA A 168 39.33 -58.25 35.47
CA ALA A 168 39.66 -58.59 36.86
C ALA A 168 39.26 -60.04 37.19
N LYS A 169 38.08 -60.48 36.72
CA LYS A 169 37.62 -61.88 36.86
C LYS A 169 38.56 -62.88 36.20
N GLN A 170 39.02 -62.60 34.98
CA GLN A 170 39.95 -63.48 34.27
C GLN A 170 41.29 -63.61 35.00
N TYR A 171 41.88 -62.48 35.41
CA TYR A 171 43.14 -62.50 36.17
C TYR A 171 42.98 -63.21 37.51
N LEU A 172 41.88 -63.00 38.24
CA LEU A 172 41.64 -63.71 39.51
C LEU A 172 41.43 -65.22 39.32
N LEU A 173 40.73 -65.66 38.27
CA LEU A 173 40.61 -67.09 37.98
C LEU A 173 41.96 -67.74 37.66
N GLN A 174 42.82 -67.05 36.91
CA GLN A 174 44.20 -67.49 36.66
C GLN A 174 45.03 -67.50 37.95
N GLY A 175 44.93 -66.44 38.74
CA GLY A 175 45.58 -66.30 40.04
C GLY A 175 45.14 -67.40 41.01
N LEU A 176 43.85 -67.71 41.12
CA LEU A 176 43.37 -68.78 41.99
C LEU A 176 43.79 -70.17 41.49
N THR A 177 43.96 -70.34 40.18
CA THR A 177 44.57 -71.55 39.62
C THR A 177 46.05 -71.66 40.01
N LEU A 178 46.81 -70.55 39.97
CA LEU A 178 48.19 -70.48 40.49
C LEU A 178 48.25 -70.75 42.00
N ALA A 179 47.30 -70.24 42.78
CA ALA A 179 47.20 -70.50 44.22
C ALA A 179 46.90 -71.98 44.50
N GLY A 180 46.05 -72.62 43.68
CA GLY A 180 45.81 -74.06 43.71
C GLY A 180 47.07 -74.88 43.39
N LEU A 181 47.83 -74.48 42.36
CA LEU A 181 49.09 -75.11 42.02
C LEU A 181 50.11 -74.99 43.17
N LYS A 182 50.28 -73.78 43.71
CA LYS A 182 51.12 -73.48 44.88
C LYS A 182 50.73 -74.34 46.10
N GLU A 183 49.44 -74.55 46.33
CA GLU A 183 48.94 -75.41 47.40
C GLU A 183 49.32 -76.88 47.16
N ARG A 184 49.16 -77.41 45.94
CA ARG A 184 49.58 -78.79 45.61
C ARG A 184 51.09 -79.00 45.68
N LEU A 185 51.87 -78.04 45.19
CA LEU A 185 53.33 -78.03 45.36
C LEU A 185 53.71 -78.05 46.86
N GLY A 186 53.01 -77.27 47.69
CA GLY A 186 53.18 -77.26 49.14
C GLY A 186 52.86 -78.58 49.83
N GLN A 187 51.79 -79.27 49.39
CA GLN A 187 51.39 -80.58 49.91
C GLN A 187 52.41 -81.66 49.52
N ARG A 188 52.82 -81.70 48.25
CA ARG A 188 53.88 -82.60 47.75
C ARG A 188 55.20 -82.38 48.48
N ARG A 189 55.61 -81.12 48.65
CA ARG A 189 56.80 -80.74 49.46
C ARG A 189 56.75 -81.36 50.84
N GLY A 190 55.62 -81.19 51.56
CA GLY A 190 55.47 -81.67 52.93
C GLY A 190 55.55 -83.20 53.05
N LYS A 191 54.88 -83.94 52.15
CA LYS A 191 54.89 -85.41 52.16
C LYS A 191 56.26 -85.98 51.79
N ILE A 192 56.91 -85.46 50.75
CA ILE A 192 58.27 -85.89 50.37
C ILE A 192 59.27 -85.54 51.48
N ASN A 193 59.16 -84.37 52.12
CA ASN A 193 60.03 -83.99 53.22
C ASN A 193 59.96 -85.00 54.39
N ALA A 194 58.76 -85.51 54.70
CA ALA A 194 58.58 -86.54 55.70
C ALA A 194 59.20 -87.89 55.28
N VAL A 195 59.07 -88.27 54.00
CA VAL A 195 59.68 -89.49 53.43
C VAL A 195 61.21 -89.43 53.49
N LEU A 196 61.82 -88.31 53.08
CA LEU A 196 63.27 -88.13 53.12
C LEU A 196 63.82 -88.08 54.54
N ALA A 197 63.09 -87.47 55.49
CA ALA A 197 63.47 -87.46 56.90
C ALA A 197 63.47 -88.86 57.52
N LYS A 198 62.49 -89.70 57.16
CA LYS A 198 62.36 -91.09 57.65
C LYS A 198 63.14 -92.12 56.83
N ARG A 199 63.72 -91.71 55.69
CA ARG A 199 64.36 -92.58 54.68
C ARG A 199 63.50 -93.82 54.34
N SER A 200 62.18 -93.65 54.32
CA SER A 200 61.21 -94.71 54.05
C SER A 200 59.89 -94.13 53.55
N ILE A 201 59.20 -94.88 52.69
CA ILE A 201 57.91 -94.52 52.11
C ILE A 201 56.93 -95.68 52.26
N ASN A 202 55.71 -95.39 52.74
CA ASN A 202 54.63 -96.38 52.78
C ASN A 202 53.72 -96.25 51.53
N PRO A 203 52.96 -97.30 51.17
CA PRO A 203 52.12 -97.29 49.96
C PRO A 203 51.13 -96.12 49.90
N ASN A 204 50.49 -95.77 51.02
CA ASN A 204 49.53 -94.67 51.09
C ASN A 204 50.17 -93.31 50.79
N THR A 205 51.36 -93.06 51.34
CA THR A 205 52.11 -91.82 51.10
C THR A 205 52.58 -91.74 49.63
N LYS A 206 52.94 -92.87 49.03
CA LYS A 206 53.26 -92.96 47.59
C LYS A 206 52.05 -92.61 46.72
N ILE A 207 50.87 -93.12 47.05
CA ILE A 207 49.62 -92.78 46.35
C ILE A 207 49.31 -91.29 46.47
N GLU A 208 49.40 -90.71 47.68
CA GLU A 208 49.17 -89.28 47.89
C GLU A 208 50.15 -88.40 47.09
N ILE A 209 51.46 -88.73 47.08
CA ILE A 209 52.46 -87.98 46.31
C ILE A 209 52.14 -88.05 44.81
N ASN A 210 51.81 -89.24 44.29
CA ASN A 210 51.43 -89.39 42.88
C ASN A 210 50.16 -88.61 42.53
N SER A 211 49.17 -88.59 43.42
CA SER A 211 47.95 -87.78 43.25
C SER A 211 48.28 -86.28 43.20
N TYR A 212 49.12 -85.77 44.11
CA TYR A 212 49.54 -84.36 44.06
C TYR A 212 50.34 -84.04 42.80
N THR A 213 51.21 -84.94 42.33
CA THR A 213 51.95 -84.77 41.08
C THR A 213 51.01 -84.71 39.87
N GLY A 214 49.98 -85.57 39.81
CA GLY A 214 48.95 -85.50 38.77
C GLY A 214 48.20 -84.17 38.77
N ASP A 215 47.78 -83.70 39.95
CA ASP A 215 47.13 -82.38 40.09
C ASP A 215 48.05 -81.23 39.69
N ILE A 216 49.34 -81.30 40.02
CA ILE A 216 50.35 -80.30 39.61
C ILE A 216 50.48 -80.24 38.10
N THR A 217 50.56 -81.40 37.42
CA THR A 217 50.61 -81.47 35.96
C THR A 217 49.35 -80.86 35.35
N TYR A 218 48.17 -81.29 35.80
CA TYR A 218 46.89 -80.76 35.31
C TYR A 218 46.78 -79.24 35.47
N LEU A 219 47.11 -78.71 36.66
CA LEU A 219 47.05 -77.27 36.91
C LEU A 219 48.09 -76.50 36.08
N SER A 220 49.29 -77.08 35.88
CA SER A 220 50.34 -76.46 35.07
C SER A 220 49.96 -76.40 33.58
N GLU A 221 49.34 -77.45 33.04
CA GLU A 221 48.81 -77.45 31.67
C GLU A 221 47.68 -76.42 31.52
N LYS A 222 46.73 -76.40 32.47
CA LYS A 222 45.65 -75.42 32.50
C LYS A 222 46.17 -73.98 32.53
N LEU A 223 47.21 -73.72 33.32
CA LEU A 223 47.86 -72.40 33.39
C LEU A 223 48.63 -72.06 32.12
N THR A 224 49.27 -73.03 31.47
CA THR A 224 49.97 -72.81 30.20
C THR A 224 49.00 -72.41 29.07
N LEU A 225 47.79 -72.95 29.10
CA LEU A 225 46.72 -72.60 28.17
C LEU A 225 45.98 -71.32 28.57
N GLY A 226 45.84 -71.05 29.87
CA GLY A 226 45.04 -69.95 30.39
C GLY A 226 45.77 -68.63 30.61
N LEU A 227 47.06 -68.65 30.98
CA LEU A 227 47.88 -67.45 31.15
C LEU A 227 48.27 -66.85 29.80
N ASN A 228 48.37 -65.53 29.74
CA ASN A 228 48.71 -64.77 28.54
C ASN A 228 49.86 -63.79 28.80
N GLY A 229 50.50 -63.32 27.72
CA GLY A 229 51.54 -62.29 27.77
C GLY A 229 52.71 -62.65 28.68
N ASP A 230 53.18 -61.66 29.44
CA ASP A 230 54.33 -61.80 30.33
C ASP A 230 54.10 -62.85 31.42
N PHE A 231 52.88 -63.00 31.94
CA PHE A 231 52.58 -64.01 32.96
C PHE A 231 52.76 -65.43 32.46
N LYS A 232 52.44 -65.72 31.19
CA LYS A 232 52.67 -67.03 30.59
C LYS A 232 54.17 -67.32 30.51
N THR A 233 54.96 -66.35 30.07
CA THR A 233 56.42 -66.47 29.95
C THR A 233 57.08 -66.64 31.32
N GLU A 234 56.69 -65.80 32.29
CA GLU A 234 57.21 -65.90 33.66
C GLU A 234 56.84 -67.22 34.33
N PHE A 235 55.61 -67.71 34.13
CA PHE A 235 55.19 -69.02 34.62
C PHE A 235 55.97 -70.15 33.97
N ALA A 236 56.13 -70.13 32.65
CA ALA A 236 56.92 -71.13 31.93
C ALA A 236 58.38 -71.15 32.42
N ASN A 237 58.98 -69.98 32.65
CA ASN A 237 60.32 -69.85 33.21
C ASN A 237 60.40 -70.38 34.65
N ALA A 238 59.38 -70.13 35.48
CA ALA A 238 59.29 -70.68 36.83
C ALA A 238 59.24 -72.21 36.81
N MET A 239 58.40 -72.79 35.94
CA MET A 239 58.22 -74.25 35.86
C MET A 239 59.37 -74.99 35.16
N SER A 240 60.14 -74.32 34.31
CA SER A 240 61.32 -74.90 33.61
C SER A 240 62.68 -74.51 34.22
N SER A 241 62.67 -73.78 35.34
CA SER A 241 63.90 -73.36 36.01
C SER A 241 64.75 -74.56 36.46
N SER A 242 66.07 -74.37 36.60
CA SER A 242 66.97 -75.41 37.11
C SER A 242 66.48 -76.00 38.45
N THR A 243 65.97 -75.14 39.34
CA THR A 243 65.35 -75.54 40.60
C THR A 243 64.13 -76.44 40.39
N SER A 244 63.21 -76.06 39.51
CA SER A 244 62.00 -76.84 39.21
C SER A 244 62.35 -78.21 38.63
N THR A 245 63.28 -78.27 37.68
CA THR A 245 63.74 -79.54 37.10
C THR A 245 64.37 -80.47 38.13
N GLN A 246 65.16 -79.95 39.07
CA GLN A 246 65.69 -80.72 40.19
C GLN A 246 64.58 -81.24 41.12
N VAL A 247 63.60 -80.38 41.44
CA VAL A 247 62.46 -80.76 42.29
C VAL A 247 61.63 -81.87 41.65
N GLU A 248 61.33 -81.78 40.35
CA GLU A 248 60.60 -82.84 39.65
C GLU A 248 61.40 -84.15 39.59
N SER A 249 62.71 -84.08 39.36
CA SER A 249 63.58 -85.27 39.35
C SER A 249 63.60 -85.97 40.72
N ILE A 250 63.78 -85.21 41.81
CA ILE A 250 63.74 -85.75 43.17
C ILE A 250 62.36 -86.33 43.47
N ALA A 251 61.28 -85.64 43.09
CA ALA A 251 59.92 -86.11 43.31
C ALA A 251 59.62 -87.44 42.60
N ALA A 252 60.07 -87.59 41.36
CA ALA A 252 59.94 -88.83 40.59
C ALA A 252 60.74 -89.98 41.22
N ASN A 253 61.98 -89.71 41.64
CA ASN A 253 62.84 -90.73 42.25
C ASN A 253 62.33 -91.22 43.61
N VAL A 254 61.69 -90.35 44.40
CA VAL A 254 61.09 -90.71 45.71
C VAL A 254 59.94 -91.71 45.59
N VAL A 255 59.25 -91.73 44.46
CA VAL A 255 58.12 -92.63 44.19
C VAL A 255 58.45 -93.75 43.19
N ALA A 256 59.72 -93.91 42.82
CA ALA A 256 60.16 -95.02 41.97
C ALA A 256 59.81 -96.39 42.59
N THR A 257 59.81 -97.44 41.78
CA THR A 257 59.55 -98.81 42.25
C THR A 257 60.64 -99.28 43.22
N ASP A 258 61.91 -99.03 42.87
CA ASP A 258 63.09 -99.36 43.68
C ASP A 258 63.83 -98.09 44.10
N VAL A 259 63.35 -97.44 45.17
CA VAL A 259 63.90 -96.16 45.64
C VAL A 259 65.23 -96.37 46.36
N ASN A 260 66.31 -95.81 45.81
CA ASN A 260 67.59 -95.73 46.51
C ASN A 260 67.64 -94.47 47.39
N PHE A 261 67.34 -94.60 48.68
CA PHE A 261 67.37 -93.47 49.60
C PHE A 261 68.76 -92.87 49.80
N SER A 262 69.85 -93.58 49.49
CA SER A 262 71.23 -93.07 49.65
C SER A 262 71.62 -92.09 48.55
N SER A 263 70.99 -92.15 47.38
CA SER A 263 71.22 -91.20 46.27
C SER A 263 70.32 -89.97 46.33
N LEU A 264 69.36 -89.93 47.27
CA LEU A 264 68.45 -88.81 47.46
C LEU A 264 69.02 -87.76 48.44
N PRO A 265 68.77 -86.46 48.19
CA PRO A 265 69.29 -85.38 49.02
C PRO A 265 68.74 -85.44 50.45
N ALA A 266 69.37 -84.68 51.35
CA ALA A 266 68.84 -84.48 52.68
C ALA A 266 67.45 -83.82 52.61
N ASN A 267 66.59 -84.11 53.58
CA ASN A 267 65.26 -83.49 53.66
C ASN A 267 65.34 -81.95 53.74
N SER A 268 66.37 -81.39 54.38
CA SER A 268 66.63 -79.94 54.45
C SER A 268 66.92 -79.31 53.09
N GLU A 269 67.67 -80.00 52.23
CA GLU A 269 67.99 -79.58 50.87
C GLU A 269 66.76 -79.67 49.97
N TRP A 270 66.01 -80.78 50.03
CA TRP A 270 64.70 -80.90 49.37
C TRP A 270 63.75 -79.77 49.78
N PHE A 271 63.63 -79.52 51.08
CA PHE A 271 62.74 -78.48 51.59
C PHE A 271 63.13 -77.11 51.05
N LYS A 272 64.43 -76.80 50.95
CA LYS A 272 64.94 -75.55 50.37
C LYS A 272 64.58 -75.44 48.88
N LEU A 273 64.86 -76.46 48.09
CA LEU A 273 64.58 -76.48 46.64
C LEU A 273 63.08 -76.37 46.34
N ALA A 274 62.26 -77.18 46.99
CA ALA A 274 60.82 -77.16 46.81
C ALA A 274 60.19 -75.83 47.31
N THR A 275 60.75 -75.23 48.37
CA THR A 275 60.32 -73.88 48.82
C THR A 275 60.70 -72.81 47.80
N ALA A 276 61.86 -72.92 47.15
CA ALA A 276 62.27 -72.00 46.09
C ALA A 276 61.36 -72.12 44.84
N GLN A 277 60.97 -73.33 44.42
CA GLN A 277 60.00 -73.53 43.34
C GLN A 277 58.64 -72.90 43.67
N ILE A 278 58.11 -73.15 44.87
CA ILE A 278 56.87 -72.50 45.35
C ILE A 278 57.03 -70.97 45.34
N GLY A 279 58.20 -70.45 45.72
CA GLY A 279 58.51 -69.03 45.67
C GLY A 279 58.42 -68.44 44.25
N GLN A 280 58.95 -69.15 43.24
CA GLN A 280 58.86 -68.72 41.84
C GLN A 280 57.40 -68.63 41.36
N VAL A 281 56.57 -69.64 41.67
CA VAL A 281 55.13 -69.63 41.35
C VAL A 281 54.40 -68.53 42.14
N ALA A 282 54.78 -68.31 43.41
CA ALA A 282 54.20 -67.28 44.26
C ALA A 282 54.48 -65.85 43.74
N THR A 283 55.63 -65.62 43.10
CA THR A 283 55.93 -64.33 42.45
C THR A 283 54.97 -64.06 41.29
N VAL A 284 54.73 -65.05 40.42
CA VAL A 284 53.76 -64.91 39.31
C VAL A 284 52.36 -64.69 39.85
N LEU A 285 51.97 -65.46 40.87
CA LEU A 285 50.70 -65.31 41.58
C LEU A 285 50.49 -63.89 42.11
N SER A 286 51.48 -63.32 42.81
CA SER A 286 51.40 -61.96 43.35
C SER A 286 51.16 -60.95 42.25
N LYS A 287 51.94 -61.01 41.17
CA LYS A 287 51.78 -60.08 40.05
C LYS A 287 50.41 -60.19 39.39
N VAL A 288 49.88 -61.40 39.21
CA VAL A 288 48.54 -61.61 38.64
C VAL A 288 47.44 -61.01 39.54
N PHE A 289 47.54 -61.18 40.86
CA PHE A 289 46.62 -60.55 41.82
C PHE A 289 46.76 -59.02 41.85
N ASP A 290 47.98 -58.50 41.79
CA ASP A 290 48.24 -57.05 41.73
C ASP A 290 47.66 -56.45 40.44
N THR A 291 47.79 -57.12 39.30
CA THR A 291 47.16 -56.70 38.04
C THR A 291 45.64 -56.77 38.10
N ALA A 292 45.05 -57.83 38.68
CA ALA A 292 43.60 -57.88 38.86
C ALA A 292 43.07 -56.70 39.70
N LYS A 293 43.81 -56.33 40.75
CA LYS A 293 43.51 -55.20 41.60
C LYS A 293 43.65 -53.87 40.85
N GLN A 294 44.72 -53.72 40.06
CA GLN A 294 44.95 -52.53 39.24
C GLN A 294 43.87 -52.34 38.16
N GLU A 295 43.46 -53.42 37.48
CA GLU A 295 42.37 -53.38 36.49
C GLU A 295 41.07 -52.89 37.13
N SER A 296 40.74 -53.40 38.32
CA SER A 296 39.54 -52.97 39.04
C SER A 296 39.58 -51.49 39.43
N TYR A 297 40.73 -50.99 39.94
CA TYR A 297 40.90 -49.55 40.21
C TYR A 297 40.80 -48.68 38.95
N SER A 298 41.39 -49.15 37.84
CA SER A 298 41.31 -48.46 36.55
C SER A 298 39.88 -48.39 36.04
N ASN A 299 39.10 -49.46 36.22
CA ASN A 299 37.69 -49.51 35.84
C ASN A 299 36.83 -48.52 36.65
N VAL A 300 37.05 -48.43 37.97
CA VAL A 300 36.40 -47.41 38.82
C VAL A 300 36.75 -45.99 38.36
N ALA A 301 38.03 -45.70 38.17
CA ALA A 301 38.50 -44.38 37.71
C ALA A 301 37.94 -44.01 36.32
N SER A 302 37.85 -44.98 35.43
CA SER A 302 37.27 -44.82 34.09
C SER A 302 35.77 -44.53 34.17
N ALA A 303 35.02 -45.28 34.97
CA ALA A 303 33.60 -45.05 35.19
C ALA A 303 33.31 -43.66 35.78
N GLN A 304 34.11 -43.23 36.77
CA GLN A 304 34.01 -41.90 37.36
C GLN A 304 34.33 -40.79 36.34
N SER A 305 35.35 -40.99 35.50
CA SER A 305 35.73 -40.04 34.45
C SER A 305 34.63 -39.93 33.39
N SER A 306 34.05 -41.05 32.95
CA SER A 306 32.92 -41.06 32.02
C SER A 306 31.68 -40.37 32.58
N LEU A 307 31.34 -40.60 33.86
CA LEU A 307 30.24 -39.92 34.53
C LEU A 307 30.47 -38.41 34.62
N THR A 308 31.68 -37.98 34.98
CA THR A 308 32.02 -36.55 35.07
C THR A 308 31.95 -35.88 33.69
N ALA A 309 32.49 -36.54 32.65
CA ALA A 309 32.47 -36.02 31.29
C ALA A 309 31.04 -35.85 30.75
N ILE A 310 30.14 -36.82 30.96
CA ILE A 310 28.77 -36.70 30.46
C ILE A 310 28.01 -35.56 31.15
N ILE A 311 28.23 -35.35 32.45
CA ILE A 311 27.59 -34.27 33.21
C ILE A 311 28.03 -32.92 32.63
N ILE A 312 29.32 -32.75 32.34
CA ILE A 312 29.84 -31.53 31.71
C ILE A 312 29.21 -31.31 30.33
N ILE A 313 29.14 -32.35 29.49
CA ILE A 313 28.53 -32.27 28.15
C ILE A 313 27.05 -31.85 28.25
N ILE A 314 26.29 -32.45 29.16
CA ILE A 314 24.88 -32.10 29.38
C ILE A 314 24.74 -30.63 29.79
N VAL A 315 25.58 -30.13 30.70
CA VAL A 315 25.57 -28.72 31.12
C VAL A 315 25.90 -27.79 29.95
N VAL A 316 26.92 -28.10 29.15
CA VAL A 316 27.31 -27.30 27.98
C VAL A 316 26.19 -27.26 26.93
N VAL A 317 25.58 -28.40 26.62
CA VAL A 317 24.46 -28.49 25.69
C VAL A 317 23.25 -27.70 26.21
N ALA A 318 22.94 -27.80 27.50
CA ALA A 318 21.86 -27.03 28.12
C ALA A 318 22.11 -25.51 28.03
N LEU A 319 23.32 -25.04 28.31
CA LEU A 319 23.70 -23.63 28.17
C LEU A 319 23.64 -23.15 26.71
N PHE A 320 24.08 -23.98 25.77
CA PHE A 320 24.05 -23.67 24.34
C PHE A 320 22.60 -23.54 23.82
N ILE A 321 21.71 -24.46 24.21
CA ILE A 321 20.28 -24.39 23.90
C ILE A 321 19.68 -23.12 24.51
N ALA A 322 19.97 -22.81 25.78
CA ALA A 322 19.48 -21.60 26.44
C ALA A 322 19.95 -20.32 25.74
N LEU A 323 21.19 -20.28 25.26
CA LEU A 323 21.75 -19.15 24.50
C LEU A 323 21.03 -18.98 23.15
N ILE A 324 20.88 -20.05 22.38
CA ILE A 324 20.15 -20.02 21.10
C ILE A 324 18.74 -19.50 21.31
N TYR A 325 18.04 -19.98 22.33
CA TYR A 325 16.69 -19.52 22.63
C TYR A 325 16.63 -18.05 23.02
N LYS A 326 17.55 -17.58 23.87
CA LYS A 326 17.64 -16.17 24.25
C LYS A 326 17.83 -15.28 23.01
N VAL A 327 18.68 -15.70 22.07
CA VAL A 327 18.94 -14.96 20.81
C VAL A 327 17.71 -14.98 19.90
N LEU A 328 17.11 -16.14 19.65
CA LEU A 328 15.93 -16.26 18.77
C LEU A 328 14.74 -15.45 19.28
N ILE A 329 14.42 -15.56 20.58
CA ILE A 329 13.33 -14.78 21.19
C ILE A 329 13.63 -13.29 21.12
N GLY A 330 14.88 -12.87 21.38
CA GLY A 330 15.29 -11.48 21.26
C GLY A 330 15.08 -10.91 19.86
N ILE A 331 15.48 -11.65 18.82
CA ILE A 331 15.33 -11.24 17.42
C ILE A 331 13.84 -11.09 17.06
N ILE A 332 13.01 -12.09 17.39
CA ILE A 332 11.59 -12.09 17.03
C ILE A 332 10.83 -10.97 17.78
N THR A 333 11.06 -10.82 19.08
CA THR A 333 10.37 -9.82 19.91
C THR A 333 10.73 -8.40 19.53
N GLN A 334 12.00 -8.12 19.24
CA GLN A 334 12.44 -6.79 18.77
C GLN A 334 11.77 -6.43 17.43
N GLN A 335 11.76 -7.35 16.47
CA GLN A 335 11.16 -7.15 15.16
C GLN A 335 9.64 -6.92 15.24
N LEU A 336 8.93 -7.72 16.03
CA LEU A 336 7.49 -7.53 16.29
C LEU A 336 7.20 -6.21 16.97
N THR A 337 8.02 -5.81 17.95
CA THR A 337 7.82 -4.54 18.67
C THR A 337 7.97 -3.34 17.73
N ILE A 338 8.94 -3.37 16.81
CA ILE A 338 9.12 -2.31 15.81
C ILE A 338 7.91 -2.26 14.87
N LEU A 339 7.47 -3.41 14.33
CA LEU A 339 6.33 -3.47 13.42
C LEU A 339 5.04 -2.95 14.09
N VAL A 340 4.75 -3.41 15.32
CA VAL A 340 3.58 -2.96 16.09
C VAL A 340 3.70 -1.48 16.43
N SER A 341 4.85 -0.99 16.89
CA SER A 341 5.04 0.41 17.23
C SER A 341 4.85 1.34 16.02
N ASN A 342 5.29 0.92 14.84
CA ASN A 342 5.08 1.68 13.61
C ASN A 342 3.61 1.66 13.18
N LEU A 343 2.94 0.51 13.23
CA LEU A 343 1.51 0.42 12.96
C LEU A 343 0.66 1.25 13.94
N ASP A 344 1.02 1.28 15.22
CA ASP A 344 0.37 2.13 16.23
C ASP A 344 0.53 3.62 15.92
N LYS A 345 1.69 4.05 15.42
CA LYS A 345 1.90 5.44 14.98
C LYS A 345 0.99 5.79 13.79
N ILE A 346 0.81 4.89 12.84
CA ILE A 346 -0.13 5.08 11.72
C ILE A 346 -1.57 5.16 12.24
N ALA A 347 -1.97 4.23 13.12
CA ALA A 347 -3.33 4.14 13.62
C ALA A 347 -3.72 5.33 14.52
N GLN A 348 -2.82 5.78 15.41
CA GLN A 348 -3.12 6.86 16.36
C GLN A 348 -2.85 8.27 15.79
N LYS A 349 -1.82 8.41 14.93
CA LYS A 349 -1.36 9.73 14.46
C LYS A 349 -1.57 9.97 12.96
N GLY A 350 -2.07 8.97 12.22
CA GLY A 350 -2.25 9.07 10.77
C GLY A 350 -0.94 9.26 10.00
N ASP A 351 0.22 8.92 10.58
CA ASP A 351 1.52 9.20 9.96
C ASP A 351 1.87 8.14 8.91
N LEU A 352 1.63 8.46 7.63
CA LEU A 352 1.90 7.60 6.48
C LEU A 352 3.30 7.79 5.91
N THR A 353 4.14 8.63 6.52
CA THR A 353 5.52 8.91 6.08
C THR A 353 6.52 7.88 6.60
N ILE A 354 6.11 7.05 7.56
CA ILE A 354 6.99 6.08 8.19
C ILE A 354 7.27 4.90 7.25
N ASP A 355 8.55 4.56 7.14
CA ASP A 355 8.97 3.33 6.46
C ASP A 355 8.82 2.16 7.44
N VAL A 356 7.91 1.25 7.10
CA VAL A 356 7.72 0.01 7.87
C VAL A 356 8.44 -1.17 7.26
N SER A 357 9.19 -0.96 6.17
CA SER A 357 9.94 -2.01 5.49
C SER A 357 11.07 -2.54 6.36
N MET A 358 11.20 -3.86 6.37
CA MET A 358 12.23 -4.58 7.10
C MET A 358 13.17 -5.25 6.09
N SER A 359 14.48 -5.15 6.32
CA SER A 359 15.51 -5.73 5.44
C SER A 359 15.62 -7.26 5.53
N THR A 360 14.73 -7.91 6.28
CA THR A 360 14.72 -9.36 6.47
C THR A 360 13.96 -10.08 5.35
N SER A 361 14.41 -11.30 5.03
CA SER A 361 13.84 -12.18 4.02
C SER A 361 12.85 -13.23 4.59
N ASN A 362 12.55 -13.17 5.88
CA ASN A 362 11.57 -14.05 6.52
C ASN A 362 10.11 -13.55 6.35
N GLU A 363 9.17 -14.30 6.92
CA GLU A 363 7.72 -14.03 6.89
C GLU A 363 7.38 -12.65 7.48
N LEU A 364 8.09 -12.20 8.52
CA LEU A 364 7.94 -10.85 9.08
C LEU A 364 8.36 -9.77 8.07
N GLY A 365 9.42 -10.01 7.30
CA GLY A 365 9.85 -9.13 6.21
C GLY A 365 8.85 -9.06 5.06
N GLU A 366 8.19 -10.18 4.72
CA GLU A 366 7.10 -10.18 3.73
C GLU A 366 5.89 -9.37 4.22
N ILE A 367 5.44 -9.61 5.46
CA ILE A 367 4.34 -8.85 6.08
C ILE A 367 4.66 -7.36 6.08
N SER A 368 5.85 -7.00 6.55
CA SER A 368 6.34 -5.62 6.58
C SER A 368 6.31 -4.97 5.19
N ARG A 369 6.79 -5.65 4.14
CA ARG A 369 6.74 -5.15 2.76
C ARG A 369 5.31 -4.98 2.25
N SER A 370 4.42 -5.95 2.48
CA SER A 370 3.01 -5.85 2.07
C SER A 370 2.28 -4.72 2.79
N VAL A 371 2.53 -4.53 4.09
CA VAL A 371 2.01 -3.40 4.85
C VAL A 371 2.56 -2.09 4.30
N ASN A 372 3.87 -2.01 4.00
CA ASN A 372 4.47 -0.83 3.40
C ASN A 372 3.84 -0.46 2.05
N THR A 373 3.63 -1.44 1.17
CA THR A 373 2.92 -1.23 -0.10
C THR A 373 1.51 -0.69 0.12
N THR A 374 0.81 -1.18 1.15
CA THR A 374 -0.53 -0.69 1.51
C THR A 374 -0.48 0.76 2.00
N ILE A 375 0.50 1.12 2.82
CA ILE A 375 0.71 2.49 3.30
C ILE A 375 1.04 3.42 2.13
N LEU A 376 1.89 3.00 1.20
CA LEU A 376 2.21 3.78 -0.01
C LEU A 376 0.97 4.00 -0.88
N ALA A 377 0.16 2.97 -1.10
CA ALA A 377 -1.11 3.10 -1.82
C ALA A 377 -2.07 4.06 -1.09
N LEU A 378 -2.15 3.99 0.24
CA LEU A 378 -2.97 4.91 1.04
C LEU A 378 -2.45 6.35 0.94
N ARG A 379 -1.13 6.54 0.98
CA ARG A 379 -0.46 7.84 0.80
C ARG A 379 -0.78 8.45 -0.57
N ASP A 380 -0.69 7.66 -1.64
CA ASP A 380 -1.03 8.11 -2.99
C ASP A 380 -2.52 8.44 -3.13
N LEU A 381 -3.40 7.67 -2.48
CA LEU A 381 -4.83 7.99 -2.39
C LEU A 381 -5.09 9.32 -1.66
N ILE A 382 -4.44 9.56 -0.52
CA ILE A 382 -4.58 10.82 0.23
C ILE A 382 -4.05 12.01 -0.58
N ARG A 383 -2.92 11.85 -1.28
CA ARG A 383 -2.39 12.89 -2.18
C ARG A 383 -3.31 13.17 -3.37
N GLY A 384 -3.81 12.12 -4.01
CA GLY A 384 -4.78 12.25 -5.10
C GLY A 384 -6.06 12.94 -4.64
N LEU A 385 -6.53 12.62 -3.44
CA LEU A 385 -7.69 13.27 -2.81
C LEU A 385 -7.40 14.76 -2.53
N GLY A 386 -6.23 15.10 -1.98
CA GLY A 386 -5.81 16.49 -1.78
C GLY A 386 -5.77 17.31 -3.08
N GLN A 387 -5.21 16.74 -4.17
CA GLN A 387 -5.25 17.38 -5.49
C GLN A 387 -6.68 17.53 -6.04
N SER A 388 -7.54 16.54 -5.80
CA SER A 388 -8.94 16.57 -6.20
C SER A 388 -9.72 17.66 -5.46
N ILE A 389 -9.54 17.78 -4.13
CA ILE A 389 -10.10 18.86 -3.30
C ILE A 389 -9.63 20.21 -3.84
N GLY A 390 -8.31 20.41 -4.03
CA GLY A 390 -7.78 21.68 -4.55
C GLY A 390 -8.34 22.05 -5.94
N THR A 391 -8.56 21.06 -6.80
CA THR A 391 -9.20 21.27 -8.11
C THR A 391 -10.68 21.61 -7.96
N SER A 392 -11.40 20.93 -7.08
CA SER A 392 -12.82 21.13 -6.76
C SER A 392 -13.07 22.52 -6.15
N THR A 393 -12.23 22.97 -5.21
CA THR A 393 -12.30 24.33 -4.63
C THR A 393 -12.09 25.39 -5.69
N ARG A 394 -11.09 25.23 -6.58
CA ARG A 394 -10.86 26.15 -7.69
C ARG A 394 -12.04 26.17 -8.67
N LEU A 395 -12.67 25.02 -8.92
CA LEU A 395 -13.82 24.93 -9.80
C LEU A 395 -15.05 25.60 -9.17
N SER A 396 -15.26 25.42 -7.86
CA SER A 396 -16.33 26.08 -7.10
C SER A 396 -16.17 27.59 -7.14
N GLY A 397 -14.96 28.12 -6.91
CA GLY A 397 -14.71 29.57 -7.03
C GLY A 397 -14.92 30.13 -8.46
N LYS A 398 -14.60 29.35 -9.49
CA LYS A 398 -14.93 29.70 -10.88
C LYS A 398 -16.43 29.68 -11.14
N LEU A 399 -17.15 28.70 -10.58
CA LEU A 399 -18.60 28.59 -10.69
C LEU A 399 -19.29 29.78 -10.03
N GLU A 400 -18.86 30.15 -8.82
CA GLU A 400 -19.34 31.34 -8.10
C GLU A 400 -19.13 32.62 -8.91
N SER A 401 -17.93 32.80 -9.49
CA SER A 401 -17.64 33.95 -10.34
C SER A 401 -18.53 33.99 -11.59
N ALA A 402 -18.75 32.85 -12.25
CA ALA A 402 -19.62 32.74 -13.42
C ALA A 402 -21.10 32.99 -13.06
N CYS A 403 -21.56 32.56 -11.87
CA CYS A 403 -22.90 32.86 -11.39
C CYS A 403 -23.09 34.36 -11.11
N ALA A 404 -22.08 35.02 -10.54
CA ALA A 404 -22.11 36.46 -10.32
C ALA A 404 -22.17 37.25 -11.64
N GLU A 405 -21.41 36.82 -12.65
CA GLU A 405 -21.45 37.38 -14.01
C GLU A 405 -22.83 37.18 -14.65
N MET A 406 -23.38 35.97 -14.58
CA MET A 406 -24.72 35.65 -15.09
C MET A 406 -25.84 36.45 -14.38
N LEU A 407 -25.76 36.63 -13.05
CA LEU A 407 -26.69 37.50 -12.30
C LEU A 407 -26.64 38.96 -12.80
N SER A 408 -25.43 39.47 -13.02
CA SER A 408 -25.23 40.81 -13.55
C SER A 408 -25.80 40.95 -14.97
N ASP A 409 -25.53 39.99 -15.85
CA ASP A 409 -25.99 40.00 -17.24
C ASP A 409 -27.52 39.85 -17.35
N ALA A 410 -28.11 38.96 -16.56
CA ALA A 410 -29.57 38.82 -16.47
C ALA A 410 -30.23 40.11 -15.96
N GLY A 411 -29.64 40.75 -14.94
CA GLY A 411 -30.10 42.05 -14.43
C GLY A 411 -30.00 43.17 -15.47
N ASN A 412 -28.89 43.23 -16.22
CA ASN A 412 -28.71 44.18 -17.32
C ASN A 412 -29.73 43.93 -18.44
N THR A 413 -30.01 42.66 -18.76
CA THR A 413 -30.98 42.26 -19.78
C THR A 413 -32.40 42.64 -19.39
N GLN A 414 -32.78 42.49 -18.12
CA GLN A 414 -34.07 43.00 -17.60
C GLN A 414 -34.19 44.52 -17.73
N GLN A 415 -33.13 45.27 -17.41
CA GLN A 415 -33.15 46.72 -17.56
C GLN A 415 -33.26 47.13 -19.04
N LEU A 416 -32.54 46.44 -19.93
CA LEU A 416 -32.57 46.72 -21.37
C LEU A 416 -33.94 46.42 -21.96
N THR A 417 -34.56 45.30 -21.60
CA THR A 417 -35.93 44.96 -22.04
C THR A 417 -36.97 45.97 -21.56
N ALA A 418 -36.86 46.48 -20.32
CA ALA A 418 -37.72 47.56 -19.82
C ALA A 418 -37.57 48.86 -20.64
N ASN A 419 -36.34 49.21 -21.02
CA ASN A 419 -36.08 50.39 -21.87
C ASN A 419 -36.63 50.19 -23.29
N ILE A 420 -36.44 49.00 -23.87
CA ILE A 420 -36.98 48.67 -25.21
C ILE A 420 -38.51 48.70 -25.19
N ALA A 421 -39.15 48.14 -24.15
CA ALA A 421 -40.61 48.19 -24.02
C ALA A 421 -41.14 49.63 -24.01
N SER A 422 -40.44 50.55 -23.34
CA SER A 422 -40.78 51.98 -23.35
C SER A 422 -40.63 52.60 -24.74
N ALA A 423 -39.54 52.28 -25.45
CA ALA A 423 -39.31 52.77 -26.81
C ALA A 423 -40.33 52.21 -27.83
N ILE A 424 -40.76 50.96 -27.67
CA ILE A 424 -41.82 50.32 -28.47
C ILE A 424 -43.14 51.06 -28.29
N GLU A 425 -43.51 51.43 -27.06
CA GLU A 425 -44.72 52.21 -26.81
C GLU A 425 -44.66 53.59 -27.51
N GLU A 426 -43.50 54.26 -27.46
CA GLU A 426 -43.28 55.52 -28.17
C GLU A 426 -43.36 55.35 -29.70
N VAL A 427 -42.80 54.27 -30.25
CA VAL A 427 -42.94 53.93 -31.67
C VAL A 427 -44.40 53.66 -32.04
N ALA A 428 -45.16 52.93 -31.21
CA ALA A 428 -46.56 52.65 -31.44
C ALA A 428 -47.44 53.92 -31.40
N VAL A 429 -47.11 54.89 -30.54
CA VAL A 429 -47.75 56.21 -30.52
C VAL A 429 -47.43 56.98 -31.80
N THR A 430 -46.14 57.08 -32.16
CA THR A 430 -45.71 57.85 -33.35
C THR A 430 -46.23 57.24 -34.65
N SER A 431 -46.30 55.91 -34.79
CA SER A 431 -46.92 55.27 -35.97
C SER A 431 -48.41 55.63 -36.10
N ARG A 432 -49.15 55.66 -34.98
CA ARG A 432 -50.56 56.12 -34.99
C ARG A 432 -50.69 57.59 -35.41
N GLU A 433 -49.80 58.45 -34.94
CA GLU A 433 -49.75 59.86 -35.33
C GLU A 433 -49.41 60.06 -36.81
N ILE A 434 -48.47 59.27 -37.35
CA ILE A 434 -48.13 59.28 -38.79
C ILE A 434 -49.32 58.83 -39.63
N ALA A 435 -50.02 57.77 -39.24
CA ALA A 435 -51.23 57.31 -39.93
C ALA A 435 -52.31 58.40 -39.93
N SER A 436 -52.55 59.06 -38.79
CA SER A 436 -53.48 60.19 -38.69
C SER A 436 -53.06 61.38 -39.57
N SER A 437 -51.79 61.76 -39.52
CA SER A 437 -51.24 62.87 -40.32
C SER A 437 -51.30 62.58 -41.82
N SER A 438 -51.18 61.32 -42.22
CA SER A 438 -51.33 60.87 -43.60
C SER A 438 -52.78 61.01 -44.07
N LEU A 439 -53.75 60.66 -43.23
CA LEU A 439 -55.18 60.91 -43.51
C LEU A 439 -55.49 62.40 -43.67
N ASP A 440 -54.93 63.25 -42.81
CA ASP A 440 -55.09 64.71 -42.92
C ASP A 440 -54.46 65.26 -44.22
N THR A 441 -53.28 64.75 -44.60
CA THR A 441 -52.60 65.10 -45.85
C THR A 441 -53.40 64.66 -47.07
N LEU A 442 -54.00 63.47 -47.04
CA LEU A 442 -54.89 62.97 -48.10
C LEU A 442 -56.10 63.88 -48.28
N ASN A 443 -56.74 64.29 -47.17
CA ASN A 443 -57.87 65.22 -47.21
C ASN A 443 -57.47 66.61 -47.75
N ALA A 444 -56.31 67.12 -47.34
CA ALA A 444 -55.78 68.39 -47.83
C ALA A 444 -55.44 68.34 -49.33
N SER A 445 -54.83 67.24 -49.80
CA SER A 445 -54.54 67.00 -51.21
C SER A 445 -55.84 66.97 -52.05
N LYS A 446 -56.86 66.22 -51.63
CA LYS A 446 -58.17 66.22 -52.30
C LYS A 446 -58.78 67.62 -52.36
N LYS A 447 -58.59 68.43 -51.31
CA LYS A 447 -59.07 69.81 -51.32
C LYS A 447 -58.32 70.71 -52.31
N LEU A 448 -57.01 70.49 -52.46
CA LEU A 448 -56.19 71.18 -53.46
C LEU A 448 -56.58 70.79 -54.89
N ASP A 449 -56.88 69.52 -55.14
CA ASP A 449 -57.39 69.02 -56.43
C ASP A 449 -58.71 69.73 -56.82
N GLU A 450 -59.66 69.80 -55.88
CA GLU A 450 -60.92 70.55 -56.08
C GLU A 450 -60.67 72.05 -56.38
N LEU A 451 -59.76 72.70 -55.66
CA LEU A 451 -59.43 74.12 -55.86
C LEU A 451 -58.72 74.35 -57.20
N ALA A 452 -57.85 73.42 -57.63
CA ALA A 452 -57.22 73.46 -58.93
C ALA A 452 -58.25 73.35 -60.06
N ASP A 453 -59.22 72.43 -59.93
CA ASP A 453 -60.32 72.29 -60.89
C ASP A 453 -61.21 73.55 -60.97
N GLN A 454 -61.50 74.17 -59.83
CA GLN A 454 -62.20 75.46 -59.80
C GLN A 454 -61.41 76.58 -60.49
N SER A 455 -60.08 76.62 -60.29
CA SER A 455 -59.20 77.59 -60.94
C SER A 455 -59.10 77.38 -62.45
N LEU A 456 -59.05 76.12 -62.91
CA LEU A 456 -59.10 75.77 -64.33
C LEU A 456 -60.41 76.25 -64.98
N ALA A 457 -61.55 75.96 -64.33
CA ALA A 457 -62.85 76.41 -64.81
C ALA A 457 -62.97 77.95 -64.82
N ALA A 458 -62.43 78.64 -63.82
CA ALA A 458 -62.41 80.10 -63.77
C ALA A 458 -61.55 80.70 -64.90
N ASN A 459 -60.35 80.14 -65.15
CA ASN A 459 -59.51 80.57 -66.27
C ASN A 459 -60.17 80.35 -67.62
N ASP A 460 -60.84 79.20 -67.83
CA ASP A 460 -61.56 78.93 -69.08
C ASP A 460 -62.72 79.91 -69.30
N ASN A 461 -63.44 80.29 -68.22
CA ASN A 461 -64.47 81.32 -68.28
C ASN A 461 -63.89 82.70 -68.63
N ILE A 462 -62.79 83.11 -67.99
CA ILE A 462 -62.10 84.38 -68.29
C ILE A 462 -61.64 84.42 -69.75
N ARG A 463 -61.06 83.32 -70.24
CA ARG A 463 -60.62 83.19 -71.64
C ARG A 463 -61.79 83.36 -72.61
N ASN A 464 -62.93 82.73 -72.32
CA ASN A 464 -64.14 82.87 -73.13
C ASN A 464 -64.66 84.31 -73.10
N SER A 465 -64.75 84.94 -71.92
CA SER A 465 -65.16 86.35 -71.79
C SER A 465 -64.22 87.32 -72.53
N MET A 466 -62.91 87.10 -72.47
CA MET A 466 -61.92 87.91 -73.19
C MET A 466 -62.01 87.72 -74.70
N THR A 467 -62.35 86.51 -75.17
CA THR A 467 -62.59 86.24 -76.59
C THR A 467 -63.81 87.01 -77.10
N VAL A 468 -64.92 86.98 -76.36
CA VAL A 468 -66.13 87.76 -76.66
C VAL A 468 -65.82 89.26 -76.63
N LEU A 469 -65.14 89.76 -75.60
CA LEU A 469 -64.76 91.17 -75.50
C LEU A 469 -63.85 91.61 -76.66
N SER A 470 -62.93 90.77 -77.11
CA SER A 470 -62.11 91.05 -78.29
C SER A 470 -62.95 91.18 -79.56
N GLU A 471 -64.01 90.39 -79.71
CA GLU A 471 -64.93 90.46 -80.85
C GLU A 471 -65.79 91.73 -80.79
N ASP A 472 -66.34 92.05 -79.62
CA ASP A 472 -67.10 93.28 -79.38
C ASP A 472 -66.27 94.53 -79.71
N ILE A 473 -65.02 94.60 -79.23
CA ILE A 473 -64.12 95.73 -79.51
C ILE A 473 -63.77 95.85 -80.99
N ARG A 474 -63.62 94.74 -81.74
CA ARG A 474 -63.49 94.79 -83.21
C ARG A 474 -64.74 95.38 -83.87
N GLY A 475 -65.93 95.05 -83.36
CA GLY A 475 -67.19 95.66 -83.76
C GLY A 475 -67.20 97.17 -83.54
N VAL A 476 -66.82 97.63 -82.33
CA VAL A 476 -66.73 99.07 -82.01
C VAL A 476 -65.70 99.78 -82.90
N GLN A 477 -64.54 99.17 -83.16
CA GLN A 477 -63.51 99.70 -84.05
C GLN A 477 -64.04 99.94 -85.47
N THR A 478 -64.81 98.97 -85.99
CA THR A 478 -65.44 99.08 -87.32
C THR A 478 -66.47 100.20 -87.36
N ASN A 479 -67.32 100.29 -86.33
CA ASN A 479 -68.34 101.35 -86.23
C ASN A 479 -67.71 102.75 -86.11
N ALA A 480 -66.64 102.89 -85.32
CA ALA A 480 -65.92 104.16 -85.19
C ALA A 480 -65.28 104.59 -86.52
N ALA A 481 -64.67 103.66 -87.26
CA ALA A 481 -64.11 103.93 -88.59
C ALA A 481 -65.20 104.35 -89.60
N GLN A 482 -66.37 103.70 -89.58
CA GLN A 482 -67.51 104.11 -90.39
C GLN A 482 -68.05 105.49 -90.00
N MET A 483 -68.09 105.80 -88.70
CA MET A 483 -68.52 107.11 -88.21
C MET A 483 -67.59 108.21 -88.70
N GLU A 484 -66.27 108.01 -88.68
CA GLU A 484 -65.30 108.97 -89.22
C GLU A 484 -65.51 109.24 -90.72
N LEU A 485 -65.79 108.19 -91.50
CA LEU A 485 -66.12 108.33 -92.92
C LEU A 485 -67.42 109.14 -93.13
N LYS A 486 -68.46 108.86 -92.34
CA LYS A 486 -69.74 109.56 -92.41
C LYS A 486 -69.63 111.03 -92.00
N VAL A 487 -68.85 111.34 -90.96
CA VAL A 487 -68.55 112.72 -90.54
C VAL A 487 -67.82 113.50 -91.63
N THR A 488 -66.90 112.84 -92.34
CA THR A 488 -66.16 113.44 -93.47
C THR A 488 -67.09 113.72 -94.66
N GLU A 489 -67.99 112.79 -94.97
CA GLU A 489 -68.99 112.92 -96.03
C GLU A 489 -69.97 114.08 -95.73
N ILE A 490 -70.49 114.18 -94.51
CA ILE A 490 -71.39 115.27 -94.10
C ILE A 490 -70.65 116.63 -94.12
N SER A 491 -69.40 116.68 -93.68
CA SER A 491 -68.58 117.89 -93.75
C SER A 491 -68.46 118.42 -95.19
N SER A 492 -68.27 117.54 -96.17
CA SER A 492 -68.21 117.91 -97.60
C SER A 492 -69.55 118.41 -98.14
N ILE A 493 -70.67 117.80 -97.71
CA ILE A 493 -72.02 118.27 -98.04
C ILE A 493 -72.25 119.67 -97.46
N LEU A 494 -71.85 119.91 -96.21
CA LEU A 494 -72.00 121.23 -95.57
C LEU A 494 -71.16 122.31 -96.24
N GLU A 495 -69.95 121.99 -96.70
CA GLU A 495 -69.13 122.92 -97.50
C GLU A 495 -69.85 123.30 -98.81
N THR A 496 -70.52 122.33 -99.43
CA THR A 496 -71.39 122.57 -100.59
C THR A 496 -72.60 123.44 -100.22
N ILE A 497 -73.27 123.18 -99.09
CA ILE A 497 -74.42 123.98 -98.61
C ILE A 497 -74.00 125.41 -98.27
N ASN A 498 -72.83 125.59 -97.65
CA ASN A 498 -72.27 126.91 -97.39
C ASN A 498 -71.97 127.66 -98.69
N THR A 499 -71.38 126.98 -99.67
CA THR A 499 -71.14 127.55 -101.01
C THR A 499 -72.47 127.90 -101.71
N LEU A 500 -73.48 127.03 -101.62
CA LEU A 500 -74.80 127.25 -102.21
C LEU A 500 -75.54 128.39 -101.50
N SER A 501 -75.44 128.47 -100.18
CA SER A 501 -76.01 129.55 -99.37
C SER A 501 -75.33 130.88 -99.70
N ASP A 502 -74.02 130.89 -99.92
CA ASP A 502 -73.28 132.08 -100.36
C ASP A 502 -73.69 132.54 -101.75
N GLN A 503 -73.81 131.60 -102.69
CA GLN A 503 -74.34 131.87 -104.02
C GLN A 503 -75.78 132.38 -103.96
N THR A 504 -76.61 131.78 -103.11
CA THR A 504 -78.03 132.16 -102.93
C THR A 504 -78.14 133.54 -102.29
N ASN A 505 -77.29 133.86 -101.32
CA ASN A 505 -77.19 135.19 -100.71
C ASN A 505 -76.74 136.25 -101.74
N LEU A 506 -75.81 135.89 -102.64
CA LEU A 506 -75.35 136.75 -103.74
C LEU A 506 -76.42 136.95 -104.82
N LEU A 507 -77.12 135.88 -105.21
CA LEU A 507 -78.24 135.93 -106.15
C LEU A 507 -79.38 136.79 -105.58
N ALA A 508 -79.70 136.60 -104.31
CA ALA A 508 -80.67 137.39 -103.58
C ALA A 508 -80.24 138.86 -103.49
N LEU A 509 -78.97 139.14 -103.19
CA LEU A 509 -78.43 140.50 -103.20
C LEU A 509 -78.55 141.15 -104.58
N ASN A 510 -78.19 140.44 -105.65
CA ASN A 510 -78.34 140.92 -107.03
C ASN A 510 -79.81 141.15 -107.41
N ALA A 511 -80.71 140.26 -106.98
CA ALA A 511 -82.15 140.40 -107.17
C ALA A 511 -82.70 141.61 -106.39
N ALA A 512 -82.22 141.88 -105.18
CA ALA A 512 -82.58 143.06 -104.38
C ALA A 512 -82.11 144.35 -105.06
N ILE A 513 -80.90 144.34 -105.65
CA ILE A 513 -80.36 145.46 -106.43
C ILE A 513 -81.23 145.72 -107.67
N GLU A 514 -81.59 144.69 -108.44
CA GLU A 514 -82.37 144.87 -109.67
C GLU A 514 -83.85 145.20 -109.38
N ALA A 515 -84.38 144.71 -108.26
CA ALA A 515 -85.69 145.10 -107.75
C ALA A 515 -85.75 146.58 -107.36
N ALA A 516 -84.70 147.10 -106.71
CA ALA A 516 -84.57 148.53 -106.43
C ALA A 516 -84.48 149.37 -107.73
N ARG A 517 -83.89 148.79 -108.79
CA ARG A 517 -83.70 149.44 -110.11
C ARG A 517 -84.98 149.54 -110.93
N ALA A 518 -85.87 148.55 -110.84
CA ALA A 518 -87.18 148.55 -111.48
C ALA A 518 -88.18 149.56 -110.85
N GLY A 519 -87.80 150.25 -109.76
CA GLY A 519 -88.59 151.32 -109.14
C GLY A 519 -89.92 150.83 -108.55
N ASP A 520 -91.01 151.55 -108.79
CA ASP A 520 -92.35 151.21 -108.26
C ASP A 520 -92.86 149.84 -108.74
N HIS A 521 -92.41 149.35 -109.90
CA HIS A 521 -92.74 148.00 -110.40
C HIS A 521 -91.99 146.88 -109.65
N GLY A 522 -90.95 147.20 -108.87
CA GLY A 522 -90.03 146.24 -108.26
C GLY A 522 -90.24 145.93 -106.77
N ARG A 523 -91.15 146.62 -106.05
CA ARG A 523 -91.34 146.42 -104.59
C ARG A 523 -91.62 144.97 -104.20
N GLY A 524 -92.39 144.25 -105.01
CA GLY A 524 -92.66 142.83 -104.79
C GLY A 524 -91.39 141.98 -104.85
N PHE A 525 -90.52 142.25 -105.82
CA PHE A 525 -89.24 141.54 -105.99
C PHE A 525 -88.24 141.83 -104.86
N ALA A 526 -88.21 143.05 -104.31
CA ALA A 526 -87.27 143.42 -103.26
C ALA A 526 -87.55 142.67 -101.95
N VAL A 527 -88.84 142.50 -101.59
CA VAL A 527 -89.24 141.73 -100.40
C VAL A 527 -88.85 140.26 -100.54
N VAL A 528 -89.04 139.67 -101.73
CA VAL A 528 -88.62 138.29 -101.98
C VAL A 528 -87.09 138.16 -101.90
N ALA A 529 -86.35 139.12 -102.45
CA ALA A 529 -84.90 139.09 -102.43
C ALA A 529 -84.31 139.20 -101.01
N ASP A 530 -84.82 140.11 -100.16
CA ASP A 530 -84.39 140.19 -98.77
C ASP A 530 -84.75 138.92 -97.98
N GLU A 531 -85.91 138.31 -98.26
CA GLU A 531 -86.31 137.06 -97.61
C GLU A 531 -85.41 135.89 -98.03
N VAL A 532 -85.05 135.78 -99.31
CA VAL A 532 -84.08 134.77 -99.81
C VAL A 532 -82.70 134.98 -99.21
N ARG A 533 -82.26 136.24 -99.07
CA ARG A 533 -80.98 136.57 -98.42
C ARG A 533 -80.97 136.19 -96.94
N LYS A 534 -82.04 136.47 -96.21
CA LYS A 534 -82.19 136.05 -94.80
C LYS A 534 -82.18 134.53 -94.67
N LEU A 535 -82.86 133.83 -95.57
CA LEU A 535 -82.85 132.36 -95.63
C LEU A 535 -81.43 131.81 -95.88
N ALA A 536 -80.70 132.41 -96.83
CA ALA A 536 -79.34 132.01 -97.17
C ALA A 536 -78.36 132.24 -96.01
N GLN A 537 -78.45 133.38 -95.32
CA GLN A 537 -77.63 133.66 -94.14
C GLN A 537 -77.97 132.73 -92.97
N SER A 538 -79.26 132.46 -92.75
CA SER A 538 -79.72 131.49 -91.74
C SER A 538 -79.28 130.05 -92.06
N SER A 539 -79.21 129.68 -93.34
CA SER A 539 -78.72 128.38 -93.83
C SER A 539 -77.21 128.25 -93.60
N ARG A 540 -76.43 129.31 -93.83
CA ARG A 540 -75.00 129.37 -93.55
C ARG A 540 -74.69 129.27 -92.05
N GLU A 541 -75.35 130.08 -91.22
CA GLU A 541 -75.16 130.03 -89.76
C GLU A 541 -75.51 128.65 -89.19
N SER A 542 -76.55 128.00 -89.71
CA SER A 542 -76.90 126.64 -89.33
C SER A 542 -75.83 125.63 -89.76
N SER A 543 -75.28 125.78 -90.97
CA SER A 543 -74.25 124.89 -91.52
C SER A 543 -72.91 125.02 -90.79
N ASP A 544 -72.50 126.24 -90.43
CA ASP A 544 -71.28 126.48 -89.64
C ASP A 544 -71.41 125.90 -88.22
N LYS A 545 -72.60 126.01 -87.62
CA LYS A 545 -72.88 125.38 -86.33
C LYS A 545 -72.78 123.84 -86.40
N ILE A 546 -73.30 123.22 -87.46
CA ILE A 546 -73.16 121.77 -87.68
C ILE A 546 -71.69 121.39 -87.96
N SER A 547 -70.95 122.20 -88.73
CA SER A 547 -69.52 121.98 -89.00
C SER A 547 -68.69 121.94 -87.70
N SER A 548 -68.95 122.89 -86.78
CA SER A 548 -68.29 122.88 -85.45
C SER A 548 -68.59 121.60 -84.64
N LEU A 549 -69.84 121.11 -84.69
CA LEU A 549 -70.23 119.87 -84.02
C LEU A 549 -69.55 118.65 -84.64
N LEU A 550 -69.36 118.62 -85.96
CA LEU A 550 -68.66 117.53 -86.66
C LEU A 550 -67.16 117.51 -86.36
N VAL A 551 -66.50 118.65 -86.21
CA VAL A 551 -65.10 118.73 -85.77
C VAL A 551 -64.96 118.13 -84.38
N SER A 552 -65.80 118.53 -83.43
CA SER A 552 -65.83 117.92 -82.09
C SER A 552 -66.15 116.42 -82.15
N LEU A 553 -67.03 115.97 -83.04
CA LEU A 553 -67.34 114.54 -83.23
C LEU A 553 -66.14 113.76 -83.77
N LYS A 554 -65.37 114.35 -84.69
CA LYS A 554 -64.15 113.75 -85.26
C LYS A 554 -63.06 113.62 -84.19
N GLU A 555 -62.82 114.66 -83.41
CA GLU A 555 -61.85 114.62 -82.29
C GLU A 555 -62.24 113.55 -81.27
N ALA A 556 -63.53 113.46 -80.90
CA ALA A 556 -64.03 112.41 -80.03
C ALA A 556 -63.82 111.00 -80.62
N SER A 557 -64.02 110.82 -81.94
CA SER A 557 -63.78 109.56 -82.64
C SER A 557 -62.31 109.10 -82.58
N VAL A 558 -61.35 110.03 -82.72
CA VAL A 558 -59.91 109.71 -82.61
C VAL A 558 -59.54 109.24 -81.20
N VAL A 559 -60.11 109.85 -80.16
CA VAL A 559 -59.93 109.41 -78.77
C VAL A 559 -60.47 107.98 -78.60
N VAL A 560 -61.68 107.70 -79.09
CA VAL A 560 -62.30 106.37 -79.04
C VAL A 560 -61.44 105.30 -79.74
N VAL A 561 -60.87 105.59 -80.92
CA VAL A 561 -60.00 104.64 -81.63
C VAL A 561 -58.70 104.37 -80.87
N ASN A 562 -58.10 105.39 -80.25
CA ASN A 562 -56.92 105.20 -79.41
C ASN A 562 -57.20 104.35 -78.17
N ASP A 563 -58.35 104.55 -77.51
CA ASP A 563 -58.74 103.75 -76.35
C ASP A 563 -59.08 102.30 -76.74
N ILE A 564 -59.68 102.09 -77.92
CA ILE A 564 -59.87 100.75 -78.52
C ILE A 564 -58.54 100.02 -78.71
N ASN A 565 -57.52 100.68 -79.29
CA ASN A 565 -56.21 100.06 -79.50
C ASN A 565 -55.52 99.69 -78.17
N LYS A 566 -55.64 100.53 -77.14
CA LYS A 566 -55.16 100.21 -75.78
C LYS A 566 -55.89 99.01 -75.19
N ASN A 567 -57.21 98.92 -75.38
CA ASN A 567 -58.01 97.79 -74.88
C ASN A 567 -57.65 96.48 -75.59
N VAL A 568 -57.39 96.49 -76.91
CA VAL A 568 -56.90 95.30 -77.64
C VAL A 568 -55.59 94.80 -77.05
N SER A 569 -54.63 95.69 -76.77
CA SER A 569 -53.38 95.31 -76.12
C SER A 569 -53.62 94.74 -74.72
N SER A 570 -54.53 95.33 -73.94
CA SER A 570 -54.85 94.88 -72.57
C SER A 570 -55.53 93.51 -72.55
N ILE A 571 -56.38 93.22 -73.54
CA ILE A 571 -57.00 91.90 -73.74
C ILE A 571 -55.94 90.85 -74.08
N SER A 572 -54.99 91.17 -74.96
CA SER A 572 -53.89 90.25 -75.30
C SER A 572 -53.06 89.88 -74.07
N THR A 573 -52.66 90.88 -73.26
CA THR A 573 -51.92 90.62 -72.02
C THR A 573 -52.75 89.81 -71.02
N SER A 574 -54.06 90.08 -70.91
CA SER A 574 -54.95 89.32 -70.04
C SER A 574 -55.12 87.86 -70.49
N MET A 575 -55.11 87.59 -71.79
CA MET A 575 -55.12 86.23 -72.35
C MET A 575 -53.82 85.49 -72.02
N ASP A 576 -52.66 86.14 -72.14
CA ASP A 576 -51.37 85.54 -71.76
C ASP A 576 -51.33 85.20 -70.26
N THR A 577 -51.80 86.09 -69.39
CA THR A 577 -51.92 85.84 -67.94
C THR A 577 -52.87 84.67 -67.62
N THR A 578 -53.95 84.52 -68.39
CA THR A 578 -54.90 83.41 -68.23
C THR A 578 -54.27 82.06 -68.62
N VAL A 579 -53.41 82.04 -69.65
CA VAL A 579 -52.64 80.83 -70.04
C VAL A 579 -51.65 80.43 -68.95
N GLU A 580 -50.94 81.39 -68.36
CA GLU A 580 -50.03 81.14 -67.24
C GLU A 580 -50.79 80.67 -65.98
N GLY A 581 -51.96 81.26 -65.71
CA GLY A 581 -52.85 80.85 -64.61
C GLY A 581 -53.34 79.41 -64.77
N ARG A 582 -53.72 79.00 -65.99
CA ARG A 582 -54.09 77.62 -66.31
C ARG A 582 -52.92 76.65 -66.08
N ALA A 583 -51.74 76.94 -66.62
CA ALA A 583 -50.56 76.08 -66.45
C ALA A 583 -50.17 75.92 -64.97
N THR A 584 -50.36 76.97 -64.17
CA THR A 584 -50.16 76.91 -62.71
C THR A 584 -51.19 76.01 -62.03
N ALA A 585 -52.47 76.11 -62.40
CA ALA A 585 -53.51 75.23 -61.86
C ALA A 585 -53.30 73.75 -62.25
N GLU A 586 -52.85 73.46 -63.47
CA GLU A 586 -52.49 72.09 -63.90
C GLU A 586 -51.33 71.53 -63.06
N LYS A 587 -50.30 72.33 -62.75
CA LYS A 587 -49.20 71.93 -61.85
C LYS A 587 -49.65 71.69 -60.42
N VAL A 588 -50.58 72.50 -59.90
CA VAL A 588 -51.15 72.29 -58.56
C VAL A 588 -51.94 70.98 -58.51
N LYS A 589 -52.65 70.65 -59.58
CA LYS A 589 -53.39 69.39 -59.70
C LYS A 589 -52.46 68.17 -59.71
N GLU A 590 -51.37 68.22 -60.47
CA GLU A 590 -50.34 67.17 -60.49
C GLU A 590 -49.70 66.99 -59.10
N ALA A 591 -49.30 68.09 -58.45
CA ALA A 591 -48.74 68.07 -57.10
C ALA A 591 -49.73 67.52 -56.05
N ALA A 592 -51.02 67.80 -56.17
CA ALA A 592 -52.05 67.22 -55.30
C ALA A 592 -52.11 65.68 -55.46
N SER A 593 -52.12 65.17 -56.69
CA SER A 593 -52.10 63.72 -56.97
C SER A 593 -50.86 63.03 -56.39
N GLU A 594 -49.68 63.65 -56.52
CA GLU A 594 -48.45 63.13 -55.90
C GLU A 594 -48.54 63.07 -54.36
N LEU A 595 -49.10 64.12 -53.73
CA LEU A 595 -49.33 64.15 -52.29
C LEU A 595 -50.31 63.06 -51.83
N GLU A 596 -51.35 62.76 -52.61
CA GLU A 596 -52.28 61.65 -52.33
C GLU A 596 -51.56 60.29 -52.39
N GLY A 597 -50.70 60.07 -53.39
CA GLY A 597 -49.89 58.85 -53.49
C GLY A 597 -48.93 58.69 -52.31
N MET A 598 -48.29 59.78 -51.88
CA MET A 598 -47.37 59.79 -50.74
C MET A 598 -48.11 59.55 -49.41
N ALA A 599 -49.27 60.17 -49.20
CA ALA A 599 -50.10 59.98 -48.02
C ALA A 599 -50.55 58.51 -47.87
N ASN A 600 -51.01 57.87 -48.95
CA ASN A 600 -51.37 56.45 -48.91
C ASN A 600 -50.17 55.53 -48.58
N SER A 601 -49.00 55.86 -49.11
CA SER A 601 -47.76 55.12 -48.83
C SER A 601 -47.33 55.28 -47.37
N MET A 602 -47.42 56.49 -46.81
CA MET A 602 -47.14 56.76 -45.39
C MET A 602 -48.11 56.05 -44.46
N SER A 603 -49.41 56.01 -44.79
CA SER A 603 -50.40 55.27 -44.00
C SER A 603 -50.10 53.76 -43.99
N SER A 604 -49.76 53.19 -45.15
CA SER A 604 -49.42 51.76 -45.26
C SER A 604 -48.14 51.43 -44.49
N ALA A 605 -47.13 52.30 -44.58
CA ALA A 605 -45.88 52.15 -43.83
C ALA A 605 -46.11 52.24 -42.32
N ALA A 606 -46.98 53.15 -41.87
CA ALA A 606 -47.34 53.29 -40.45
C ALA A 606 -48.09 52.06 -39.92
N GLU A 607 -48.99 51.47 -40.71
CA GLU A 607 -49.70 50.23 -40.34
C GLU A 607 -48.73 49.05 -40.22
N GLN A 608 -47.82 48.90 -41.19
CA GLN A 608 -46.78 47.86 -41.14
C GLN A 608 -45.83 48.06 -39.95
N GLN A 609 -45.48 49.31 -39.63
CA GLN A 609 -44.67 49.63 -38.46
C GLN A 609 -45.40 49.27 -37.15
N SER A 610 -46.71 49.50 -37.06
CA SER A 610 -47.53 49.10 -35.91
C SER A 610 -47.52 47.58 -35.70
N VAL A 611 -47.74 46.80 -36.77
CA VAL A 611 -47.71 45.33 -36.71
C VAL A 611 -46.33 44.82 -36.28
N THR A 612 -45.26 45.37 -36.85
CA THR A 612 -43.89 45.01 -36.47
C THR A 612 -43.61 45.35 -35.01
N THR A 613 -44.13 46.48 -34.52
CA THR A 613 -43.96 46.92 -33.14
C THR A 613 -44.66 45.97 -32.15
N GLU A 614 -45.84 45.44 -32.49
CA GLU A 614 -46.51 44.41 -31.69
C GLU A 614 -45.73 43.08 -31.63
N GLU A 615 -45.13 42.66 -32.75
CA GLU A 615 -44.27 41.46 -32.77
C GLU A 615 -43.02 41.65 -31.90
N VAL A 616 -42.33 42.79 -32.03
CA VAL A 616 -41.15 43.10 -31.20
C VAL A 616 -41.54 43.19 -29.72
N ALA A 617 -42.72 43.73 -29.39
CA ALA A 617 -43.20 43.78 -28.00
C ALA A 617 -43.33 42.37 -27.39
N LYS A 618 -43.86 41.41 -28.17
CA LYS A 618 -43.98 40.02 -27.75
C LYS A 618 -42.62 39.33 -27.58
N ASP A 619 -41.67 39.61 -28.47
CA ASP A 619 -40.31 39.09 -28.36
C ASP A 619 -39.60 39.64 -27.11
N VAL A 620 -39.79 40.92 -26.78
CA VAL A 620 -39.23 41.55 -25.57
C VAL A 620 -39.76 40.90 -24.29
N VAL A 621 -41.05 40.55 -24.23
CA VAL A 621 -41.62 39.78 -23.10
C VAL A 621 -40.95 38.41 -22.97
N SER A 622 -40.71 37.74 -24.10
CA SER A 622 -40.04 36.42 -24.11
C SER A 622 -38.59 36.52 -23.63
N VAL A 623 -37.88 37.61 -23.96
CA VAL A 623 -36.52 37.88 -23.47
C VAL A 623 -36.51 38.20 -21.97
N GLU A 624 -37.51 38.92 -21.45
CA GLU A 624 -37.65 39.19 -20.01
C GLU A 624 -37.87 37.90 -19.20
N GLU A 625 -38.70 36.99 -19.70
CA GLU A 625 -38.94 35.69 -19.09
C GLU A 625 -37.66 34.84 -19.08
N ALA A 626 -36.90 34.83 -20.19
CA ALA A 626 -35.61 34.16 -20.26
C ALA A 626 -34.59 34.73 -19.25
N ALA A 627 -34.50 36.06 -19.13
CA ALA A 627 -33.62 36.71 -18.15
C ALA A 627 -34.02 36.38 -16.70
N ARG A 628 -35.32 36.31 -16.39
CA ARG A 628 -35.78 35.82 -15.06
C ARG A 628 -35.36 34.39 -14.79
N HIS A 629 -35.47 33.53 -15.79
CA HIS A 629 -35.07 32.13 -15.67
C HIS A 629 -33.56 31.97 -15.46
N GLU A 630 -32.73 32.77 -16.14
CA GLU A 630 -31.28 32.83 -15.91
C GLU A 630 -30.93 33.24 -14.48
N LEU A 631 -31.62 34.26 -13.94
CA LEU A 631 -31.49 34.70 -12.55
C LEU A 631 -31.74 33.55 -11.56
N TYR A 632 -32.82 32.81 -11.75
CA TYR A 632 -33.15 31.65 -10.93
C TYR A 632 -32.10 30.54 -10.99
N ILE A 633 -31.59 30.22 -12.19
CA ILE A 633 -30.52 29.23 -12.37
C ILE A 633 -29.24 29.69 -11.68
N ALA A 634 -28.91 30.97 -11.77
CA ALA A 634 -27.72 31.53 -11.14
C ALA A 634 -27.75 31.39 -9.60
N GLU A 635 -28.90 31.63 -8.98
CA GLU A 635 -29.10 31.42 -7.54
C GLU A 635 -28.90 29.96 -7.14
N GLN A 636 -29.50 29.01 -7.89
CA GLN A 636 -29.33 27.58 -7.62
C GLN A 636 -27.87 27.10 -7.76
N LEU A 637 -27.17 27.58 -8.80
CA LEU A 637 -25.76 27.23 -9.01
C LEU A 637 -24.86 27.82 -7.92
N SER A 638 -25.19 29.01 -7.40
CA SER A 638 -24.49 29.60 -6.25
C SER A 638 -24.67 28.76 -4.98
N GLU A 639 -25.88 28.29 -4.69
CA GLU A 639 -26.15 27.38 -3.57
C GLU A 639 -25.37 26.07 -3.69
N LEU A 640 -25.39 25.44 -4.87
CA LEU A 640 -24.63 24.22 -5.14
C LEU A 640 -23.11 24.43 -5.00
N SER A 641 -22.59 25.57 -5.45
CA SER A 641 -21.19 25.93 -5.27
C SER A 641 -20.81 26.01 -3.79
N ASN A 642 -21.70 26.57 -2.96
CA ASN A 642 -21.49 26.65 -1.51
C ASN A 642 -21.52 25.26 -0.85
N GLU A 643 -22.44 24.38 -1.24
CA GLU A 643 -22.44 22.99 -0.78
C GLU A 643 -21.16 22.23 -1.19
N MET A 644 -20.68 22.43 -2.42
CA MET A 644 -19.40 21.87 -2.88
C MET A 644 -18.22 22.38 -2.03
N GLN A 645 -18.19 23.67 -1.70
CA GLN A 645 -17.18 24.25 -0.82
C GLN A 645 -17.20 23.59 0.57
N GLN A 646 -18.38 23.45 1.18
CA GLN A 646 -18.53 22.81 2.49
C GLN A 646 -18.09 21.35 2.49
N ASN A 647 -18.40 20.61 1.43
CA ASN A 647 -17.97 19.22 1.28
C ASN A 647 -16.45 19.12 1.09
N ASN A 648 -15.85 20.02 0.30
CA ASN A 648 -14.40 20.11 0.15
C ASN A 648 -13.71 20.41 1.49
N ASP A 649 -14.26 21.32 2.30
CA ASP A 649 -13.73 21.64 3.64
C ASP A 649 -13.85 20.46 4.62
N LEU A 650 -14.92 19.65 4.51
CA LEU A 650 -15.08 18.42 5.29
C LEU A 650 -14.04 17.36 4.87
N LEU A 651 -13.86 17.17 3.56
CA LEU A 651 -12.86 16.25 3.02
C LEU A 651 -11.44 16.70 3.39
N GLN A 652 -11.15 18.01 3.32
CA GLN A 652 -9.87 18.59 3.73
C GLN A 652 -9.57 18.29 5.20
N ARG A 653 -10.53 18.57 6.11
CA ARG A 653 -10.38 18.23 7.53
C ARG A 653 -10.15 16.74 7.78
N THR A 654 -10.76 15.88 6.96
CA THR A 654 -10.60 14.43 7.07
C THR A 654 -9.19 13.99 6.66
N ILE A 655 -8.62 14.60 5.62
CA ILE A 655 -7.25 14.29 5.19
C ILE A 655 -6.17 14.96 6.05
N ASP A 656 -6.45 16.10 6.69
CA ASP A 656 -5.51 16.79 7.60
C ASP A 656 -5.14 15.92 8.82
N GLY A 657 -5.98 14.94 9.17
CA GLY A 657 -5.67 13.92 10.18
C GLY A 657 -4.60 12.90 9.75
N PHE A 658 -4.21 12.91 8.47
CA PHE A 658 -3.19 12.03 7.91
C PHE A 658 -1.98 12.84 7.43
N LYS A 659 -0.79 12.39 7.81
CA LYS A 659 0.47 12.96 7.32
C LYS A 659 0.96 12.13 6.13
N ALA A 660 0.80 12.66 4.92
CA ALA A 660 1.15 11.96 3.68
C ALA A 660 2.44 12.48 3.00
N ASP A 661 3.05 13.55 3.52
CA ASP A 661 4.22 14.21 2.95
C ASP A 661 5.48 14.13 3.81
#